data_AF-A0A8B7P332-F1
#
_entry.id   AF-A0A8B7P332-F1
#
_cell.length_a   1.000
_cell.length_b   1.000
_cell.length_c   1.000
_cell.angle_alpha   90.00
_cell.angle_beta   90.00
_cell.angle_gamma   90.00
#
_symmetry.space_group_name_H-M   'P 1'
#
loop_
_entity.id
_entity.type
_entity.pdbx_description
1 polymer ?
#
loop_
_entity_poly.entity_id
_entity_poly.type
_entity_poly.pdbx_seq_one_letter_code
_entity_poly.pdbx_strand_id
1 'polypeptide(L)'
;MVNEAVEQIEFVFNMTDFKMKTAVMLFIIIILNIKEAYPSPSNDSNFGLITLGNNTTMLSEKISNIHRNEGRIVKSSNPYVGRINVYRRKENYFQIKLSKQTSNIGKHENSAEETPGNTRAKRQTFNERKRQVSSLRFPSIQRINEYAGNIPEFFRHLLDSISTNPFSSALAAKIRRLLGADGRMARENGQLQPEFEEKEYCFGEIGCFKVTRDFYDPVLRPLNVPPESREEIGTKFILFTQTQPKGLVVNPRNLDVLNNSSFNAKLPTKIVVHGWLTDSETTWVEELPKEIIERHNYNVIGVRWARGSYLFYDFLLLNTLVVALEIVHLLGWLVQNKGVDVKDVHLIGHSLGAHISGYVGERVSGLGRITGLDPSRPKFQGMPTSVRLDPSDALFVDVLHTDSNYTDPRDYNKFGSGELAGHVDFFPNGGGNQPGCGFFTPPDMFACSHTMVKRFFRASVTSSCPFLAFPCDSYENFKKGKCFRCSGALGCAPMGLNADLWKPRGKEGVAMFLTTSGQPDYCQYHSRLTLHLPVSDKSNSYAHGRIRATLLKGSERRKEFWLPRRGAVRLELGTSPTFLLRHGDDHSSCDGVELSWHAQQDVFRPCKGRCEPHLRLSHVTFTPLDNRDVLTRKSSNVLMCSPGPYHLNVTITSGRKAMFTSKSCQTSHRNILLYN
;
A
#
# COMPACT_ATOMS: atom_id res chain seq x y z
N MET A 1 -21.04 -10.65 -1.50
CA MET A 1 -21.53 -9.25 -1.59
C MET A 1 -20.39 -8.25 -1.82
N VAL A 2 -19.26 -8.35 -1.10
CA VAL A 2 -18.07 -7.52 -1.39
C VAL A 2 -17.49 -7.87 -2.77
N ASN A 3 -17.45 -9.16 -3.14
CA ASN A 3 -16.95 -9.63 -4.44
C ASN A 3 -17.68 -9.02 -5.66
N GLU A 4 -19.00 -8.81 -5.62
CA GLU A 4 -19.73 -8.18 -6.74
C GLU A 4 -19.64 -6.65 -6.75
N ALA A 5 -19.47 -6.00 -5.59
CA ALA A 5 -19.16 -4.58 -5.54
C ALA A 5 -17.77 -4.30 -6.13
N VAL A 6 -16.83 -5.24 -5.97
CA VAL A 6 -15.47 -5.16 -6.51
C VAL A 6 -15.39 -5.47 -8.01
N GLU A 7 -16.14 -6.45 -8.53
CA GLU A 7 -16.28 -6.62 -9.99
C GLU A 7 -16.93 -5.40 -10.66
N GLN A 8 -17.87 -4.73 -9.98
CA GLN A 8 -18.47 -3.49 -10.48
C GLN A 8 -17.52 -2.29 -10.39
N ILE A 9 -16.63 -2.25 -9.40
CA ILE A 9 -15.55 -1.24 -9.31
C ILE A 9 -14.51 -1.47 -10.42
N GLU A 10 -14.13 -2.71 -10.72
CA GLU A 10 -13.23 -3.04 -11.84
C GLU A 10 -13.80 -2.65 -13.21
N PHE A 11 -15.10 -2.89 -13.45
CA PHE A 11 -15.79 -2.41 -14.66
C PHE A 11 -15.77 -0.87 -14.76
N VAL A 12 -15.93 -0.19 -13.62
CA VAL A 12 -15.91 1.28 -13.54
C VAL A 12 -14.51 1.83 -13.82
N PHE A 13 -13.45 1.23 -13.29
CA PHE A 13 -12.07 1.66 -13.55
C PHE A 13 -11.61 1.39 -14.99
N ASN A 14 -12.18 0.40 -15.68
CA ASN A 14 -11.93 0.13 -17.10
C ASN A 14 -12.75 1.00 -18.08
N MET A 15 -13.69 1.83 -17.61
CA MET A 15 -14.38 2.78 -18.49
C MET A 15 -13.42 3.88 -18.97
N THR A 16 -13.37 4.14 -20.28
CA THR A 16 -12.52 5.21 -20.83
C THR A 16 -13.03 6.62 -20.50
N ASP A 17 -14.30 6.74 -20.11
CA ASP A 17 -14.96 8.01 -19.81
C ASP A 17 -14.96 8.34 -18.30
N PHE A 18 -14.21 9.37 -17.94
CA PHE A 18 -14.07 9.91 -16.58
C PHE A 18 -15.40 10.36 -15.95
N LYS A 19 -16.37 10.80 -16.76
CA LYS A 19 -17.67 11.32 -16.29
C LYS A 19 -18.61 10.19 -15.88
N MET A 20 -18.60 9.08 -16.63
CA MET A 20 -19.31 7.85 -16.29
C MET A 20 -18.69 7.14 -15.08
N LYS A 21 -17.36 7.15 -14.99
CA LYS A 21 -16.59 6.66 -13.83
C LYS A 21 -17.08 7.25 -12.51
N THR A 22 -17.18 8.57 -12.49
CA THR A 22 -17.55 9.35 -11.30
C THR A 22 -19.00 9.09 -10.89
N ALA A 23 -19.93 9.04 -11.85
CA ALA A 23 -21.34 8.80 -11.58
C ALA A 23 -21.63 7.40 -10.99
N VAL A 24 -20.93 6.37 -11.47
CA VAL A 24 -21.11 4.99 -10.97
C VAL A 24 -20.42 4.78 -9.63
N MET A 25 -19.23 5.37 -9.40
CA MET A 25 -18.58 5.39 -8.09
C MET A 25 -19.49 6.02 -7.02
N LEU A 26 -20.09 7.17 -7.32
CA LEU A 26 -21.04 7.83 -6.42
C LEU A 26 -22.30 7.00 -6.14
N PHE A 27 -22.79 6.26 -7.15
CA PHE A 27 -23.93 5.36 -6.98
C PHE A 27 -23.63 4.18 -6.03
N ILE A 28 -22.44 3.60 -6.14
CA ILE A 28 -21.97 2.50 -5.27
C ILE A 28 -21.77 2.99 -3.83
N ILE A 29 -21.16 4.17 -3.65
CA ILE A 29 -20.94 4.80 -2.34
C ILE A 29 -22.26 5.08 -1.62
N ILE A 30 -23.31 5.50 -2.35
CA ILE A 30 -24.64 5.74 -1.77
C ILE A 30 -25.29 4.41 -1.33
N ILE A 31 -25.12 3.33 -2.08
CA ILE A 31 -25.66 2.00 -1.70
C ILE A 31 -24.96 1.42 -0.46
N LEU A 32 -23.65 1.62 -0.34
CA LEU A 32 -22.86 1.13 0.79
C LEU A 32 -23.22 1.87 2.10
N ASN A 33 -23.36 3.19 2.05
CA ASN A 33 -23.76 4.01 3.21
C ASN A 33 -25.19 3.71 3.71
N ILE A 34 -26.09 3.25 2.84
CA ILE A 34 -27.46 2.85 3.25
C ILE A 34 -27.44 1.56 4.11
N LYS A 35 -26.40 0.72 4.00
CA LYS A 35 -26.31 -0.55 4.73
C LYS A 35 -25.75 -0.39 6.15
N GLU A 36 -24.85 0.57 6.39
CA GLU A 36 -24.36 0.90 7.73
C GLU A 36 -25.42 1.55 8.63
N ALA A 37 -26.40 2.23 8.04
CA ALA A 37 -27.53 2.81 8.79
C ALA A 37 -28.51 1.76 9.35
N TYR A 38 -28.38 0.46 9.02
CA TYR A 38 -29.25 -0.62 9.50
C TYR A 38 -28.48 -1.93 9.79
N PRO A 39 -27.81 -2.07 10.95
CA PRO A 39 -27.40 -3.39 11.44
C PRO A 39 -28.67 -4.15 11.88
N SER A 40 -28.94 -5.33 11.32
CA SER A 40 -30.02 -6.19 11.84
C SER A 40 -29.56 -6.81 13.17
N PRO A 41 -30.39 -6.83 14.22
CA PRO A 41 -30.07 -7.51 15.46
C PRO A 41 -30.57 -8.96 15.41
N SER A 42 -29.67 -9.94 15.58
CA SER A 42 -29.85 -11.15 16.41
C SER A 42 -28.88 -12.26 16.00
N ASN A 43 -28.20 -12.81 17.01
CA ASN A 43 -27.55 -14.11 17.00
C ASN A 43 -28.52 -15.19 16.50
N ASP A 44 -28.17 -15.89 15.43
CA ASP A 44 -28.35 -17.34 15.36
C ASP A 44 -27.49 -17.93 14.24
N SER A 45 -26.78 -18.98 14.62
CA SER A 45 -25.98 -19.86 13.77
C SER A 45 -26.86 -20.60 12.74
N ASN A 46 -26.28 -20.80 11.55
CA ASN A 46 -26.82 -21.48 10.36
C ASN A 46 -27.73 -20.63 9.46
N PHE A 47 -27.21 -20.18 8.31
CA PHE A 47 -27.88 -20.36 7.01
C PHE A 47 -26.89 -20.14 5.86
N GLY A 48 -26.93 -21.07 4.90
CA GLY A 48 -25.92 -21.27 3.86
C GLY A 48 -25.82 -20.20 2.76
N LEU A 49 -24.75 -20.35 1.99
CA LEU A 49 -24.45 -19.68 0.73
C LEU A 49 -25.71 -19.44 -0.12
N ILE A 50 -25.96 -18.17 -0.45
CA ILE A 50 -26.80 -17.82 -1.61
C ILE A 50 -25.96 -16.91 -2.53
N THR A 51 -25.57 -17.49 -3.66
CA THR A 51 -24.93 -16.88 -4.82
C THR A 51 -25.78 -15.75 -5.39
N LEU A 52 -25.24 -14.52 -5.37
CA LEU A 52 -25.55 -13.52 -6.39
C LEU A 52 -24.57 -13.77 -7.53
N GLY A 53 -24.95 -14.66 -8.43
CA GLY A 53 -24.34 -14.83 -9.74
C GLY A 53 -25.45 -14.66 -10.76
N ASN A 54 -25.24 -13.81 -11.77
CA ASN A 54 -26.06 -13.60 -12.98
C ASN A 54 -27.08 -12.44 -13.00
N ASN A 55 -27.39 -11.73 -11.90
CA ASN A 55 -28.46 -10.70 -11.92
C ASN A 55 -27.99 -9.22 -11.93
N THR A 56 -26.72 -8.95 -11.66
CA THR A 56 -26.12 -7.60 -11.59
C THR A 56 -25.64 -7.11 -12.96
N THR A 57 -25.04 -7.98 -13.77
CA THR A 57 -24.81 -7.78 -15.21
C THR A 57 -26.12 -7.42 -15.91
N MET A 58 -27.20 -8.13 -15.55
CA MET A 58 -28.56 -7.90 -16.05
C MET A 58 -29.15 -6.54 -15.65
N LEU A 59 -28.73 -5.95 -14.52
CA LEU A 59 -29.18 -4.61 -14.09
C LEU A 59 -28.39 -3.50 -14.80
N SER A 60 -27.08 -3.69 -14.99
CA SER A 60 -26.22 -2.76 -15.75
C SER A 60 -26.58 -2.74 -17.24
N GLU A 61 -26.84 -3.90 -17.86
CA GLU A 61 -27.35 -4.01 -19.22
C GLU A 61 -28.75 -3.41 -19.35
N LYS A 62 -29.62 -3.58 -18.35
CA LYS A 62 -30.95 -2.98 -18.35
C LYS A 62 -30.89 -1.46 -18.22
N ILE A 63 -29.96 -0.90 -17.43
CA ILE A 63 -29.75 0.55 -17.33
C ILE A 63 -29.12 1.11 -18.61
N SER A 64 -28.17 0.40 -19.22
CA SER A 64 -27.62 0.75 -20.54
C SER A 64 -28.70 0.69 -21.65
N ASN A 65 -29.64 -0.25 -21.55
CA ASN A 65 -30.80 -0.37 -22.45
C ASN A 65 -31.91 0.69 -22.22
N ILE A 66 -31.94 1.41 -21.08
CA ILE A 66 -32.84 2.57 -20.87
C ILE A 66 -32.55 3.68 -21.89
N HIS A 67 -31.30 3.77 -22.37
CA HIS A 67 -30.91 4.76 -23.38
C HIS A 67 -31.26 4.33 -24.81
N ARG A 68 -31.31 3.02 -25.11
CA ARG A 68 -31.60 2.54 -26.48
C ARG A 68 -33.08 2.46 -26.82
N ASN A 69 -33.96 2.36 -25.82
CA ASN A 69 -35.41 2.28 -26.03
C ASN A 69 -36.12 3.37 -25.22
N GLU A 70 -36.67 4.36 -25.93
CA GLU A 70 -37.44 5.44 -25.36
C GLU A 70 -38.60 4.90 -24.49
N GLY A 71 -38.55 5.16 -23.18
CA GLY A 71 -39.74 5.17 -22.32
C GLY A 71 -40.02 3.95 -21.43
N ARG A 72 -39.12 2.98 -21.20
CA ARG A 72 -39.45 1.80 -20.35
C ARG A 72 -39.02 1.88 -18.87
N ILE A 73 -39.94 1.46 -18.00
CA ILE A 73 -39.77 1.23 -16.55
C ILE A 73 -38.92 -0.03 -16.33
N VAL A 74 -37.75 0.10 -15.70
CA VAL A 74 -36.97 -1.06 -15.25
C VAL A 74 -37.40 -1.43 -13.84
N LYS A 75 -37.99 -2.61 -13.71
CA LYS A 75 -38.36 -3.23 -12.43
C LYS A 75 -37.33 -4.31 -12.10
N SER A 76 -36.68 -4.19 -10.95
CA SER A 76 -35.83 -5.24 -10.39
C SER A 76 -36.30 -5.57 -8.98
N SER A 77 -36.37 -6.86 -8.67
CA SER A 77 -36.71 -7.38 -7.34
C SER A 77 -35.46 -7.86 -6.64
N ASN A 78 -35.10 -7.23 -5.53
CA ASN A 78 -34.01 -7.64 -4.65
C ASN A 78 -34.60 -8.12 -3.29
N PRO A 79 -34.17 -9.27 -2.75
CA PRO A 79 -34.72 -9.83 -1.52
C PRO A 79 -34.49 -8.98 -0.26
N TYR A 80 -33.52 -8.05 -0.24
CA TYR A 80 -33.24 -7.21 0.93
C TYR A 80 -33.76 -5.77 0.83
N VAL A 81 -33.93 -5.24 -0.39
CA VAL A 81 -34.35 -3.83 -0.64
C VAL A 81 -35.77 -3.75 -1.23
N GLY A 82 -36.37 -4.88 -1.61
CA GLY A 82 -37.65 -4.95 -2.32
C GLY A 82 -37.57 -4.43 -3.76
N ARG A 83 -38.66 -3.87 -4.31
CA ARG A 83 -38.72 -3.42 -5.72
C ARG A 83 -37.98 -2.11 -5.91
N ILE A 84 -37.05 -2.09 -6.86
CA ILE A 84 -36.38 -0.90 -7.40
C ILE A 84 -37.08 -0.52 -8.70
N ASN A 85 -37.61 0.71 -8.77
CA ASN A 85 -38.21 1.26 -9.98
C ASN A 85 -37.44 2.51 -10.41
N VAL A 86 -36.87 2.48 -11.62
CA VAL A 86 -36.22 3.64 -12.23
C VAL A 86 -37.17 4.26 -13.26
N TYR A 87 -37.43 5.55 -13.11
CA TYR A 87 -38.31 6.33 -14.00
C TYR A 87 -37.50 7.44 -14.68
N ARG A 88 -37.58 7.54 -16.00
CA ARG A 88 -37.24 8.79 -16.70
C ARG A 88 -38.46 9.71 -16.56
N ARG A 89 -38.33 10.80 -15.81
CA ARG A 89 -39.47 11.69 -15.51
C ARG A 89 -39.60 12.84 -16.51
N LYS A 90 -38.47 13.28 -17.11
CA LYS A 90 -38.31 14.31 -18.17
C LYS A 90 -36.98 14.07 -18.89
N GLU A 91 -36.69 14.78 -20.00
CA GLU A 91 -35.40 14.68 -20.72
C GLU A 91 -34.17 14.86 -19.83
N ASN A 92 -34.32 15.59 -18.72
CA ASN A 92 -33.21 16.12 -17.92
C ASN A 92 -32.92 15.40 -16.60
N TYR A 93 -33.76 14.46 -16.13
CA TYR A 93 -33.58 13.79 -14.83
C TYR A 93 -34.15 12.37 -14.78
N PHE A 94 -33.50 11.51 -14.00
CA PHE A 94 -33.98 10.18 -13.62
C PHE A 94 -34.40 10.15 -12.15
N GLN A 95 -35.45 9.38 -11.85
CA GLN A 95 -35.99 9.20 -10.49
C GLN A 95 -35.93 7.72 -10.13
N ILE A 96 -35.29 7.38 -9.01
CA ILE A 96 -35.20 6.02 -8.48
C ILE A 96 -36.10 5.91 -7.26
N LYS A 97 -37.08 5.00 -7.29
CA LYS A 97 -37.93 4.67 -6.14
C LYS A 97 -37.61 3.29 -5.60
N LEU A 98 -37.36 3.20 -4.30
CA LEU A 98 -37.14 1.96 -3.57
C LEU A 98 -38.37 1.64 -2.73
N SER A 99 -38.80 0.38 -2.68
CA SER A 99 -39.95 -0.05 -1.88
C SER A 99 -39.71 -1.39 -1.21
N LYS A 100 -39.80 -1.45 0.13
CA LYS A 100 -39.58 -2.65 0.93
C LYS A 100 -40.75 -3.64 0.78
N GLN A 101 -40.45 -4.92 0.60
CA GLN A 101 -41.44 -6.00 0.61
C GLN A 101 -41.41 -6.66 1.99
N THR A 102 -42.43 -6.44 2.82
CA THR A 102 -42.56 -7.18 4.08
C THR A 102 -43.13 -8.57 3.75
N SER A 103 -42.34 -9.62 3.91
CA SER A 103 -42.81 -11.01 3.84
C SER A 103 -43.64 -11.34 5.07
N ASN A 104 -44.87 -11.81 4.88
CA ASN A 104 -45.65 -12.48 5.93
C ASN A 104 -45.02 -13.86 6.17
N ILE A 105 -44.33 -14.04 7.29
CA ILE A 105 -43.90 -15.36 7.80
C ILE A 105 -44.39 -15.44 9.24
N GLY A 106 -45.15 -16.48 9.56
CA GLY A 106 -45.59 -16.81 10.93
C GLY A 106 -47.11 -16.81 11.16
N LYS A 107 -47.83 -17.75 10.54
CA LYS A 107 -49.04 -18.33 11.15
C LYS A 107 -48.63 -19.72 11.65
N HIS A 108 -48.46 -19.87 12.96
CA HIS A 108 -48.70 -21.10 13.73
C HIS A 108 -48.31 -20.80 15.18
N GLU A 109 -49.29 -20.58 16.05
CA GLU A 109 -49.56 -21.41 17.24
C GLU A 109 -50.68 -20.81 18.10
N ASN A 110 -51.68 -21.68 18.30
CA ASN A 110 -52.46 -21.98 19.50
C ASN A 110 -53.31 -20.92 20.23
N SER A 111 -54.51 -21.42 20.52
CA SER A 111 -55.67 -20.88 21.20
C SER A 111 -55.46 -20.55 22.68
N ALA A 112 -55.94 -19.38 23.10
CA ALA A 112 -56.61 -19.16 24.38
C ALA A 112 -57.55 -17.95 24.26
N GLU A 113 -58.71 -18.05 24.89
CA GLU A 113 -59.83 -17.11 24.88
C GLU A 113 -59.45 -15.71 25.42
N GLU A 114 -60.02 -14.64 24.85
CA GLU A 114 -60.72 -13.57 25.60
C GLU A 114 -61.33 -12.47 24.68
N THR A 115 -62.65 -12.31 24.84
CA THR A 115 -63.57 -11.16 24.65
C THR A 115 -63.58 -10.22 23.41
N PRO A 116 -64.78 -9.87 22.89
CA PRO A 116 -64.95 -9.05 21.69
C PRO A 116 -64.96 -7.54 22.01
N GLY A 117 -63.90 -6.84 21.62
CA GLY A 117 -63.84 -5.39 21.73
C GLY A 117 -62.88 -4.74 20.74
N ASN A 118 -63.44 -3.96 19.81
CA ASN A 118 -62.76 -2.89 19.07
C ASN A 118 -61.90 -3.28 17.84
N THR A 119 -62.55 -3.82 16.80
CA THR A 119 -61.95 -4.20 15.51
C THR A 119 -61.79 -3.06 14.49
N ARG A 120 -62.09 -1.80 14.83
CA ARG A 120 -62.05 -0.68 13.86
C ARG A 120 -60.85 0.27 14.05
N ALA A 121 -60.34 0.46 15.26
CA ALA A 121 -59.18 1.34 15.52
C ALA A 121 -57.81 0.70 15.25
N LYS A 122 -57.67 -0.63 15.34
CA LYS A 122 -56.42 -1.36 15.05
C LYS A 122 -56.18 -1.62 13.54
N ARG A 123 -57.19 -1.43 12.69
CA ARG A 123 -57.07 -1.60 11.23
C ARG A 123 -56.54 -0.34 10.52
N GLN A 124 -56.67 0.84 11.11
CA GLN A 124 -56.12 2.09 10.57
C GLN A 124 -54.63 2.25 10.90
N THR A 125 -54.21 1.93 12.13
CA THR A 125 -52.80 2.02 12.56
C THR A 125 -51.88 0.94 11.97
N PHE A 126 -52.42 -0.18 11.45
CA PHE A 126 -51.64 -1.21 10.77
C PHE A 126 -51.46 -0.96 9.26
N ASN A 127 -52.33 -0.14 8.65
CA ASN A 127 -52.22 0.22 7.22
C ASN A 127 -51.33 1.44 6.96
N GLU A 128 -51.01 2.26 7.96
CA GLU A 128 -50.08 3.39 7.82
C GLU A 128 -48.59 3.01 7.97
N ARG A 129 -48.27 1.81 8.47
CA ARG A 129 -46.88 1.32 8.57
C ARG A 129 -46.38 0.52 7.35
N LYS A 130 -47.12 0.51 6.22
CA LYS A 130 -46.70 -0.19 4.98
C LYS A 130 -46.62 0.76 3.78
N ARG A 131 -45.48 1.44 3.64
CA ARG A 131 -44.76 1.84 2.40
C ARG A 131 -43.90 3.09 2.67
N GLN A 132 -42.72 2.92 3.28
CA GLN A 132 -41.67 3.93 3.10
C GLN A 132 -41.12 3.78 1.67
N VAL A 133 -41.42 4.77 0.83
CA VAL A 133 -40.88 4.88 -0.52
C VAL A 133 -39.87 6.02 -0.52
N SER A 134 -38.58 5.71 -0.58
CA SER A 134 -37.54 6.72 -0.80
C SER A 134 -37.42 6.99 -2.29
N SER A 135 -37.32 8.28 -2.65
CA SER A 135 -37.25 8.74 -4.04
C SER A 135 -36.02 9.63 -4.22
N LEU A 136 -35.00 9.12 -4.91
CA LEU A 136 -33.80 9.89 -5.25
C LEU A 136 -33.90 10.40 -6.70
N ARG A 137 -33.51 11.67 -6.93
CA ARG A 137 -33.47 12.28 -8.27
C ARG A 137 -32.02 12.47 -8.70
N PHE A 138 -31.67 12.09 -9.91
CA PHE A 138 -30.32 12.26 -10.48
C PHE A 138 -30.36 13.06 -11.78
N PRO A 139 -29.37 13.94 -12.05
CA PRO A 139 -29.23 14.62 -13.34
C PRO A 139 -29.05 13.62 -14.50
N SER A 140 -29.46 14.00 -15.71
CA SER A 140 -29.18 13.20 -16.91
C SER A 140 -27.69 13.21 -17.26
N ILE A 141 -27.22 12.18 -17.99
CA ILE A 141 -25.83 12.11 -18.50
C ILE A 141 -25.49 13.35 -19.35
N GLN A 142 -26.45 13.87 -20.11
CA GLN A 142 -26.28 15.08 -20.91
C GLN A 142 -25.98 16.31 -20.04
N ARG A 143 -26.73 16.50 -18.94
CA ARG A 143 -26.44 17.54 -17.93
C ARG A 143 -25.13 17.29 -17.19
N ILE A 144 -24.81 16.04 -16.83
CA ILE A 144 -23.52 15.69 -16.22
C ILE A 144 -22.37 16.09 -17.15
N ASN A 145 -22.54 15.92 -18.46
CA ASN A 145 -21.55 16.32 -19.46
C ASN A 145 -21.41 17.83 -19.60
N GLU A 146 -22.51 18.59 -19.53
CA GLU A 146 -22.52 20.06 -19.48
C GLU A 146 -21.88 20.59 -18.19
N TYR A 147 -22.23 20.02 -17.04
CA TYR A 147 -21.68 20.41 -15.74
C TYR A 147 -20.23 19.99 -15.53
N ALA A 148 -19.75 18.96 -16.21
CA ALA A 148 -18.35 18.59 -16.14
C ALA A 148 -17.42 19.65 -16.78
N GLY A 149 -17.96 20.62 -17.53
CA GLY A 149 -17.24 21.84 -17.91
C GLY A 149 -17.13 22.89 -16.80
N ASN A 150 -17.89 22.74 -15.72
CA ASN A 150 -17.93 23.62 -14.55
C ASN A 150 -18.05 22.76 -13.28
N ILE A 151 -16.92 22.22 -12.83
CA ILE A 151 -16.81 21.28 -11.70
C ILE A 151 -17.57 21.78 -10.43
N PRO A 152 -17.51 23.06 -10.03
CA PRO A 152 -18.33 23.60 -8.94
C PRO A 152 -19.85 23.43 -9.13
N GLU A 153 -20.38 23.64 -10.33
CA GLU A 153 -21.81 23.45 -10.61
C GLU A 153 -22.23 21.98 -10.59
N PHE A 154 -21.37 21.08 -11.08
CA PHE A 154 -21.61 19.64 -11.02
C PHE A 154 -21.82 19.19 -9.56
N PHE A 155 -20.93 19.59 -8.66
CA PHE A 155 -21.04 19.26 -7.24
C PHE A 155 -22.29 19.91 -6.62
N ARG A 156 -22.59 21.19 -6.92
CA ARG A 156 -23.80 21.86 -6.42
C ARG A 156 -25.08 21.11 -6.78
N HIS A 157 -25.21 20.67 -8.03
CA HIS A 157 -26.40 19.94 -8.51
C HIS A 157 -26.48 18.50 -8.01
N LEU A 158 -25.34 17.83 -7.87
CA LEU A 158 -25.25 16.51 -7.26
C LEU A 158 -25.71 16.55 -5.79
N LEU A 159 -25.37 17.62 -5.06
CA LEU A 159 -25.76 17.83 -3.67
C LEU A 159 -27.24 18.20 -3.52
N ASP A 160 -27.79 19.03 -4.40
CA ASP A 160 -29.24 19.28 -4.45
C ASP A 160 -30.01 17.97 -4.64
N SER A 161 -29.50 17.08 -5.50
CA SER A 161 -30.03 15.74 -5.72
C SER A 161 -29.98 14.83 -4.48
N ILE A 162 -28.89 14.88 -3.71
CA ILE A 162 -28.71 14.11 -2.47
C ILE A 162 -29.55 14.69 -1.31
N SER A 163 -29.80 16.00 -1.30
CA SER A 163 -30.49 16.72 -0.22
C SER A 163 -32.00 16.47 -0.10
N THR A 164 -32.62 15.88 -1.12
CA THR A 164 -34.06 15.53 -1.12
C THR A 164 -34.39 14.28 -0.28
N ASN A 165 -33.40 13.69 0.40
CA ASN A 165 -33.55 12.53 1.27
C ASN A 165 -33.48 12.95 2.76
N PRO A 166 -34.49 12.65 3.59
CA PRO A 166 -34.52 13.09 4.99
C PRO A 166 -33.37 12.56 5.87
N PHE A 167 -32.63 11.54 5.43
CA PHE A 167 -31.52 10.94 6.19
C PHE A 167 -30.13 11.54 5.89
N SER A 168 -29.98 12.39 4.86
CA SER A 168 -28.68 12.98 4.44
C SER A 168 -28.48 14.44 4.86
N SER A 169 -29.38 14.97 5.70
CA SER A 169 -29.52 16.41 5.95
C SER A 169 -28.28 17.07 6.56
N ALA A 170 -27.53 16.40 7.43
CA ALA A 170 -26.35 16.97 8.10
C ALA A 170 -25.15 17.13 7.15
N LEU A 171 -24.78 16.10 6.38
CA LEU A 171 -23.72 16.17 5.38
C LEU A 171 -24.08 17.14 4.24
N ALA A 172 -25.34 17.11 3.78
CA ALA A 172 -25.82 18.02 2.75
C ALA A 172 -25.93 19.48 3.24
N ALA A 173 -26.16 19.72 4.52
CA ALA A 173 -26.10 21.06 5.11
C ALA A 173 -24.64 21.53 5.28
N LYS A 174 -23.73 20.63 5.69
CA LYS A 174 -22.29 20.91 5.84
C LYS A 174 -21.64 21.29 4.51
N ILE A 175 -21.92 20.56 3.43
CA ILE A 175 -21.38 20.87 2.10
C ILE A 175 -22.03 22.13 1.50
N ARG A 176 -23.32 22.39 1.76
CA ARG A 176 -23.97 23.66 1.35
C ARG A 176 -23.37 24.88 2.05
N ARG A 177 -22.97 24.76 3.32
CA ARG A 177 -22.34 25.84 4.08
C ARG A 177 -20.92 26.16 3.56
N LEU A 178 -20.18 25.13 3.13
CA LEU A 178 -18.85 25.26 2.51
C LEU A 178 -18.91 25.88 1.11
N LEU A 179 -19.88 25.51 0.28
CA LEU A 179 -20.03 26.04 -1.09
C LEU A 179 -20.71 27.42 -1.16
N GLY A 180 -21.35 27.86 -0.08
CA GLY A 180 -21.98 29.19 -0.02
C GLY A 180 -21.01 30.35 0.25
N ALA A 181 -19.74 30.07 0.55
CA ALA A 181 -18.77 31.09 0.97
C ALA A 181 -17.92 31.69 -0.18
N ASP A 182 -17.65 30.95 -1.27
CA ASP A 182 -16.65 31.33 -2.29
C ASP A 182 -17.28 31.60 -3.67
N GLY A 183 -18.33 32.42 -3.71
CA GLY A 183 -19.10 32.75 -4.92
C GLY A 183 -18.79 34.11 -5.56
N ARG A 184 -17.61 34.72 -5.34
CA ARG A 184 -17.22 35.98 -5.98
C ARG A 184 -16.01 35.77 -6.88
N MET A 185 -16.27 35.40 -8.14
CA MET A 185 -15.24 35.40 -9.19
C MET A 185 -15.23 36.76 -9.91
N ALA A 186 -14.12 37.49 -9.79
CA ALA A 186 -13.86 38.70 -10.56
C ALA A 186 -13.35 38.34 -11.97
N ARG A 187 -13.77 39.11 -12.99
CA ARG A 187 -13.37 38.98 -14.39
C ARG A 187 -12.37 40.09 -14.74
N GLU A 188 -11.14 39.73 -15.06
CA GLU A 188 -10.27 40.57 -15.91
C GLU A 188 -9.65 39.73 -17.04
N ASN A 189 -9.68 40.27 -18.25
CA ASN A 189 -8.96 39.77 -19.45
C ASN A 189 -9.26 38.35 -19.96
N GLY A 190 -10.48 37.85 -19.77
CA GLY A 190 -11.00 36.71 -20.56
C GLY A 190 -10.33 35.35 -20.32
N GLN A 191 -9.44 35.23 -19.34
CA GLN A 191 -8.93 33.96 -18.84
C GLN A 191 -9.50 33.69 -17.44
N LEU A 192 -10.12 32.52 -17.25
CA LEU A 192 -10.50 32.02 -15.93
C LEU A 192 -9.21 31.61 -15.21
N GLN A 193 -8.65 32.49 -14.39
CA GLN A 193 -7.72 32.10 -13.34
C GLN A 193 -8.41 32.39 -12.01
N PRO A 194 -8.69 31.39 -11.15
CA PRO A 194 -9.06 31.70 -9.78
C PRO A 194 -7.88 32.44 -9.17
N GLU A 195 -8.09 33.70 -8.78
CA GLU A 195 -7.14 34.47 -8.00
C GLU A 195 -6.88 33.66 -6.73
N PHE A 196 -5.67 33.08 -6.61
CA PHE A 196 -5.32 32.25 -5.48
C PHE A 196 -5.17 33.16 -4.25
N GLU A 197 -6.11 33.06 -3.31
CA GLU A 197 -6.05 33.78 -2.03
C GLU A 197 -5.40 32.89 -0.96
N GLU A 198 -4.30 33.37 -0.37
CA GLU A 198 -3.69 32.70 0.78
C GLU A 198 -4.65 32.70 1.97
N LYS A 199 -4.91 31.51 2.54
CA LYS A 199 -5.83 31.36 3.65
C LYS A 199 -5.15 30.75 4.86
N GLU A 200 -5.31 31.42 6.00
CA GLU A 200 -4.80 30.95 7.29
C GLU A 200 -5.91 30.30 8.12
N TYR A 201 -5.59 29.16 8.73
CA TYR A 201 -6.49 28.43 9.63
C TYR A 201 -5.84 28.29 11.00
N CYS A 202 -6.53 28.72 12.05
CA CYS A 202 -6.04 28.75 13.43
C CYS A 202 -6.88 27.87 14.36
N PHE A 203 -6.21 27.22 15.33
CA PHE A 203 -6.81 26.18 16.17
C PHE A 203 -6.50 26.35 17.67
N GLY A 204 -6.48 27.59 18.15
CA GLY A 204 -6.21 27.90 19.55
C GLY A 204 -4.74 27.65 19.91
N GLU A 205 -4.52 26.87 20.97
CA GLU A 205 -3.20 26.63 21.57
C GLU A 205 -2.23 25.86 20.68
N ILE A 206 -2.71 25.16 19.65
CA ILE A 206 -1.87 24.42 18.70
C ILE A 206 -1.41 25.28 17.51
N GLY A 207 -1.81 26.55 17.46
CA GLY A 207 -1.36 27.52 16.46
C GLY A 207 -2.16 27.51 15.16
N CYS A 208 -1.52 27.95 14.07
CA CYS A 208 -2.13 28.14 12.76
C CYS A 208 -1.27 27.52 11.64
N PHE A 209 -1.89 27.31 10.48
CA PHE A 209 -1.16 27.05 9.23
C PHE A 209 -1.76 27.86 8.08
N LYS A 210 -0.92 28.18 7.10
CA LYS A 210 -1.32 28.89 5.87
C LYS A 210 -1.37 27.91 4.71
N VAL A 211 -2.44 27.98 3.93
CA VAL A 211 -2.53 27.34 2.63
C VAL A 211 -1.98 28.33 1.61
N THR A 212 -0.73 28.10 1.20
CA THR A 212 0.00 28.91 0.21
C THR A 212 -0.22 28.38 -1.21
N ARG A 213 0.30 29.10 -2.21
CA ARG A 213 0.14 28.74 -3.64
C ARG A 213 0.63 27.33 -3.96
N ASP A 214 1.61 26.83 -3.20
CA ASP A 214 2.19 25.50 -3.33
C ASP A 214 1.15 24.38 -3.14
N PHE A 215 0.13 24.61 -2.32
CA PHE A 215 -0.92 23.62 -2.05
C PHE A 215 -1.90 23.44 -3.22
N TYR A 216 -1.80 24.25 -4.28
CA TYR A 216 -2.69 24.20 -5.42
C TYR A 216 -1.95 23.77 -6.69
N ASP A 217 -2.48 22.76 -7.36
CA ASP A 217 -2.09 22.41 -8.72
C ASP A 217 -3.37 22.11 -9.53
N PRO A 218 -3.56 22.69 -10.73
CA PRO A 218 -4.79 22.51 -11.51
C PRO A 218 -5.15 21.05 -11.82
N VAL A 219 -4.18 20.14 -11.82
CA VAL A 219 -4.35 18.73 -12.15
C VAL A 219 -4.18 17.85 -10.92
N LEU A 220 -3.09 18.04 -10.18
CA LEU A 220 -2.69 17.18 -9.08
C LEU A 220 -3.48 17.50 -7.80
N ARG A 221 -3.77 18.77 -7.52
CA ARG A 221 -4.49 19.20 -6.30
C ARG A 221 -5.35 20.44 -6.57
N PRO A 222 -6.44 20.30 -7.35
CA PRO A 222 -7.27 21.42 -7.78
C PRO A 222 -8.20 21.97 -6.69
N LEU A 223 -8.33 21.27 -5.55
CA LEU A 223 -9.23 21.64 -4.47
C LEU A 223 -8.54 21.44 -3.12
N ASN A 224 -8.67 22.45 -2.26
CA ASN A 224 -8.33 22.37 -0.84
C ASN A 224 -9.57 22.72 -0.04
N VAL A 225 -10.22 21.70 0.52
CA VAL A 225 -11.39 21.91 1.38
C VAL A 225 -10.92 22.38 2.75
N PRO A 226 -11.52 23.44 3.34
CA PRO A 226 -11.23 23.88 4.70
C PRO A 226 -11.18 22.71 5.69
N PRO A 227 -10.18 22.67 6.59
CA PRO A 227 -10.07 21.64 7.60
C PRO A 227 -11.29 21.62 8.52
N GLU A 228 -11.61 20.45 9.05
CA GLU A 228 -12.59 20.27 10.11
C GLU A 228 -12.06 20.77 11.46
N SER A 229 -12.95 20.94 12.44
CA SER A 229 -12.53 21.26 13.80
C SER A 229 -11.79 20.08 14.44
N ARG A 230 -10.96 20.35 15.45
CA ARG A 230 -10.24 19.32 16.21
C ARG A 230 -11.19 18.29 16.84
N GLU A 231 -12.38 18.70 17.27
CA GLU A 231 -13.43 17.81 17.81
C GLU A 231 -14.00 16.86 16.75
N GLU A 232 -14.16 17.36 15.52
CA GLU A 232 -14.67 16.57 14.40
C GLU A 232 -13.62 15.57 13.92
N ILE A 233 -12.36 16.00 13.80
CA ILE A 233 -11.21 15.13 13.48
C ILE A 233 -11.02 14.08 14.57
N GLY A 234 -11.19 14.47 15.83
CA GLY A 234 -11.22 13.56 16.98
C GLY A 234 -9.89 12.84 17.24
N THR A 235 -8.76 13.55 17.07
CA THR A 235 -7.41 13.02 17.33
C THR A 235 -7.26 12.55 18.77
N LYS A 236 -6.63 11.39 18.95
CA LYS A 236 -6.25 10.82 20.25
C LYS A 236 -4.81 10.31 20.20
N PHE A 237 -4.06 10.54 21.26
CA PHE A 237 -2.78 9.91 21.48
C PHE A 237 -2.95 8.70 22.39
N ILE A 238 -2.19 7.63 22.17
CA ILE A 238 -2.19 6.45 23.02
C ILE A 238 -0.74 6.10 23.36
N LEU A 239 -0.33 6.37 24.59
CA LEU A 239 1.03 6.10 25.08
C LEU A 239 1.17 4.66 25.54
N PHE A 240 2.13 3.95 24.98
CA PHE A 240 2.56 2.61 25.35
C PHE A 240 3.99 2.64 25.87
N THR A 241 4.21 1.94 26.96
CA THR A 241 5.54 1.69 27.57
C THR A 241 5.55 0.27 28.12
N GLN A 242 6.72 -0.26 28.46
CA GLN A 242 6.83 -1.61 29.06
C GLN A 242 6.02 -1.76 30.37
N THR A 243 5.93 -0.70 31.16
CA THR A 243 5.15 -0.69 32.41
C THR A 243 3.67 -0.35 32.19
N GLN A 244 3.30 0.09 30.99
CA GLN A 244 1.93 0.41 30.61
C GLN A 244 1.55 -0.18 29.24
N PRO A 245 1.54 -1.52 29.08
CA PRO A 245 1.31 -2.18 27.80
C PRO A 245 -0.13 -2.10 27.30
N LYS A 246 -1.09 -1.78 28.18
CA LYS A 246 -2.50 -1.58 27.82
C LYS A 246 -2.76 -0.24 27.12
N GLY A 247 -1.79 0.68 27.16
CA GLY A 247 -1.93 2.03 26.60
C GLY A 247 -2.59 3.04 27.55
N LEU A 248 -2.10 4.27 27.56
CA LEU A 248 -2.74 5.44 28.16
C LEU A 248 -3.35 6.30 27.06
N VAL A 249 -4.67 6.45 27.04
CA VAL A 249 -5.32 7.38 26.11
C VAL A 249 -5.12 8.81 26.64
N VAL A 250 -4.53 9.66 25.80
CA VAL A 250 -4.24 11.06 26.07
C VAL A 250 -5.03 11.92 25.09
N ASN A 251 -5.80 12.86 25.63
CA ASN A 251 -6.50 13.85 24.84
C ASN A 251 -5.50 14.94 24.42
N PRO A 252 -5.36 15.28 23.13
CA PRO A 252 -4.45 16.34 22.68
C PRO A 252 -4.69 17.71 23.35
N ARG A 253 -5.90 17.94 23.88
CA ARG A 253 -6.27 19.16 24.62
C ARG A 253 -5.95 19.13 26.12
N ASN A 254 -5.52 17.98 26.64
CA ASN A 254 -5.16 17.82 28.05
C ASN A 254 -3.96 16.87 28.15
N LEU A 255 -2.77 17.47 28.02
CA LEU A 255 -1.50 16.75 28.06
C LEU A 255 -0.97 16.54 29.49
N ASP A 256 -1.54 17.21 30.50
CA ASP A 256 -1.07 17.14 31.90
C ASP A 256 -1.13 15.73 32.49
N VAL A 257 -1.99 14.87 31.94
CA VAL A 257 -2.05 13.44 32.29
C VAL A 257 -0.72 12.72 32.06
N LEU A 258 0.14 13.24 31.17
CA LEU A 258 1.49 12.72 30.93
C LEU A 258 2.45 12.99 32.09
N ASN A 259 2.16 13.96 32.97
CA ASN A 259 3.01 14.24 34.13
C ASN A 259 3.14 13.04 35.05
N ASN A 260 2.03 12.35 35.31
CA ASN A 260 1.94 11.18 36.19
C ASN A 260 1.85 9.85 35.39
N SER A 261 2.30 9.87 34.14
CA SER A 261 2.30 8.68 33.27
C SER A 261 3.60 7.87 33.38
N SER A 262 3.63 6.72 32.72
CA SER A 262 4.83 5.90 32.55
C SER A 262 5.86 6.46 31.57
N PHE A 263 5.61 7.63 30.96
CA PHE A 263 6.53 8.26 30.01
C PHE A 263 7.89 8.57 30.65
N ASN A 264 8.98 8.20 29.98
CA ASN A 264 10.33 8.46 30.43
C ASN A 264 11.15 9.15 29.34
N ALA A 265 11.47 10.44 29.54
CA ALA A 265 12.19 11.26 28.57
C ALA A 265 13.62 10.78 28.26
N LYS A 266 14.22 9.92 29.09
CA LYS A 266 15.54 9.31 28.83
C LYS A 266 15.49 8.20 27.79
N LEU A 267 14.29 7.75 27.39
CA LEU A 267 14.10 6.70 26.40
C LEU A 267 13.71 7.30 25.05
N PRO A 268 14.16 6.72 23.92
CA PRO A 268 13.72 7.12 22.60
C PRO A 268 12.19 7.10 22.46
N THR A 269 11.64 8.07 21.73
CA THR A 269 10.19 8.21 21.55
C THR A 269 9.80 7.90 20.10
N LYS A 270 8.92 6.92 19.92
CA LYS A 270 8.39 6.51 18.60
C LYS A 270 6.93 6.97 18.49
N ILE A 271 6.54 7.62 17.41
CA ILE A 271 5.16 8.08 17.18
C ILE A 271 4.62 7.45 15.91
N VAL A 272 3.53 6.68 16.01
CA VAL A 272 2.96 5.89 14.91
C VAL A 272 1.68 6.55 14.41
N VAL A 273 1.61 6.89 13.11
CA VAL A 273 0.51 7.66 12.51
C VAL A 273 -0.12 6.90 11.34
N HIS A 274 -1.44 6.68 11.37
CA HIS A 274 -2.18 6.01 10.29
C HIS A 274 -2.61 6.95 9.15
N GLY A 275 -3.15 6.38 8.07
CA GLY A 275 -3.64 7.07 6.88
C GLY A 275 -5.17 7.05 6.69
N TRP A 276 -5.61 7.04 5.43
CA TRP A 276 -7.01 7.08 5.00
C TRP A 276 -7.77 5.77 5.23
N LEU A 277 -9.07 5.84 5.57
CA LEU A 277 -10.01 4.70 5.70
C LEU A 277 -9.57 3.54 6.59
N THR A 278 -8.68 3.79 7.55
CA THR A 278 -8.39 2.80 8.59
C THR A 278 -9.45 2.93 9.68
N ASP A 279 -10.44 2.04 9.72
CA ASP A 279 -11.22 1.78 10.95
C ASP A 279 -11.18 0.29 11.32
N SER A 280 -11.30 -0.65 10.35
CA SER A 280 -11.06 -2.09 10.60
C SER A 280 -9.57 -2.44 10.81
N GLU A 281 -8.65 -1.63 10.27
CA GLU A 281 -7.19 -1.78 10.45
C GLU A 281 -6.61 -0.85 11.52
N THR A 282 -7.43 -0.11 12.30
CA THR A 282 -6.93 0.75 13.40
C THR A 282 -6.24 -0.03 14.52
N THR A 283 -6.29 -1.36 14.51
CA THR A 283 -5.50 -2.16 15.44
C THR A 283 -4.01 -1.94 15.24
N TRP A 284 -3.51 -1.62 14.03
CA TRP A 284 -2.06 -1.53 13.82
C TRP A 284 -1.39 -0.40 14.61
N VAL A 285 -2.09 0.72 14.83
CA VAL A 285 -1.59 1.84 15.66
C VAL A 285 -1.60 1.54 17.15
N GLU A 286 -2.12 0.37 17.54
CA GLU A 286 -2.04 -0.16 18.91
C GLU A 286 -1.18 -1.45 18.98
N GLU A 287 -1.23 -2.31 17.96
CA GLU A 287 -0.47 -3.56 17.84
C GLU A 287 1.01 -3.30 17.63
N LEU A 288 1.38 -2.44 16.66
CA LEU A 288 2.79 -2.15 16.40
C LEU A 288 3.47 -1.52 17.62
N PRO A 289 2.87 -0.53 18.32
CA PRO A 289 3.42 -0.06 19.58
C PRO A 289 3.65 -1.15 20.62
N LYS A 290 2.68 -2.07 20.82
CA LYS A 290 2.81 -3.20 21.74
C LYS A 290 3.99 -4.08 21.38
N GLU A 291 4.14 -4.43 20.12
CA GLU A 291 5.26 -5.27 19.66
C GLU A 291 6.62 -4.58 19.78
N ILE A 292 6.67 -3.27 19.58
CA ILE A 292 7.89 -2.49 19.80
C ILE A 292 8.26 -2.51 21.28
N ILE A 293 7.32 -2.22 22.20
CA ILE A 293 7.64 -2.17 23.64
C ILE A 293 7.99 -3.55 24.22
N GLU A 294 7.47 -4.63 23.65
CA GLU A 294 7.83 -6.00 24.03
C GLU A 294 9.30 -6.34 23.75
N ARG A 295 9.95 -5.64 22.82
CA ARG A 295 11.33 -5.91 22.38
C ARG A 295 12.31 -4.81 22.70
N HIS A 296 11.81 -3.59 22.88
CA HIS A 296 12.61 -2.41 23.09
C HIS A 296 12.03 -1.56 24.22
N ASN A 297 12.90 -0.96 25.03
CA ASN A 297 12.46 -0.05 26.07
C ASN A 297 12.33 1.37 25.49
N TYR A 298 11.22 1.65 24.82
CA TYR A 298 10.90 2.94 24.21
C TYR A 298 9.59 3.51 24.77
N ASN A 299 9.41 4.83 24.63
CA ASN A 299 8.07 5.42 24.66
C ASN A 299 7.47 5.26 23.27
N VAL A 300 6.30 4.65 23.13
CA VAL A 300 5.64 4.52 21.83
C VAL A 300 4.24 5.12 21.86
N ILE A 301 3.94 6.07 21.00
CA ILE A 301 2.68 6.80 20.97
C ILE A 301 1.95 6.50 19.67
N GLY A 302 0.78 5.87 19.74
CA GLY A 302 -0.13 5.73 18.61
C GLY A 302 -0.95 7.00 18.41
N VAL A 303 -1.06 7.50 17.18
CA VAL A 303 -1.89 8.65 16.81
C VAL A 303 -3.12 8.17 16.06
N ARG A 304 -4.29 8.30 16.69
CA ARG A 304 -5.58 7.89 16.12
C ARG A 304 -6.39 9.12 15.74
N TRP A 305 -6.66 9.30 14.45
CA TRP A 305 -7.45 10.38 13.86
C TRP A 305 -8.56 9.84 12.93
N ALA A 306 -9.11 8.66 13.27
CA ALA A 306 -10.02 7.88 12.43
C ALA A 306 -11.22 8.69 11.90
N ARG A 307 -11.84 9.54 12.72
CA ARG A 307 -13.02 10.33 12.33
C ARG A 307 -12.69 11.33 11.21
N GLY A 308 -11.57 12.05 11.32
CA GLY A 308 -11.09 12.95 10.27
C GLY A 308 -10.53 12.25 9.04
N SER A 309 -10.30 10.93 9.11
CA SER A 309 -9.73 10.11 8.02
C SER A 309 -10.78 9.35 7.19
N TYR A 310 -12.07 9.42 7.53
CA TYR A 310 -13.15 8.68 6.86
C TYR A 310 -13.95 9.51 5.84
N LEU A 311 -13.44 10.68 5.45
CA LEU A 311 -14.08 11.55 4.47
C LEU A 311 -13.59 11.27 3.04
N PHE A 312 -14.27 11.88 2.06
CA PHE A 312 -13.77 11.94 0.69
C PHE A 312 -12.34 12.49 0.69
N TYR A 313 -11.46 11.91 -0.14
CA TYR A 313 -10.01 12.15 -0.08
C TYR A 313 -9.62 13.65 -0.15
N ASP A 314 -10.31 14.46 -0.96
CA ASP A 314 -10.07 15.91 -1.05
C ASP A 314 -10.48 16.68 0.23
N PHE A 315 -11.41 16.15 1.02
CA PHE A 315 -11.94 16.80 2.23
C PHE A 315 -11.03 16.64 3.45
N LEU A 316 -10.14 15.66 3.44
CA LEU A 316 -9.27 15.33 4.56
C LEU A 316 -7.83 15.82 4.38
N LEU A 317 -7.48 16.36 3.21
CA LEU A 317 -6.11 16.82 2.95
C LEU A 317 -5.68 17.89 3.97
N LEU A 318 -6.53 18.88 4.25
CA LEU A 318 -6.19 19.89 5.25
C LEU A 318 -6.37 19.39 6.69
N ASN A 319 -7.16 18.33 6.93
CA ASN A 319 -7.20 17.68 8.25
C ASN A 319 -5.82 17.13 8.64
N THR A 320 -5.01 16.66 7.68
CA THR A 320 -3.65 16.17 7.94
C THR A 320 -2.75 17.24 8.58
N LEU A 321 -2.90 18.52 8.19
CA LEU A 321 -2.17 19.64 8.79
C LEU A 321 -2.62 19.91 10.22
N VAL A 322 -3.91 19.78 10.53
CA VAL A 322 -4.41 19.89 11.91
C VAL A 322 -3.84 18.78 12.79
N VAL A 323 -3.82 17.53 12.31
CA VAL A 323 -3.21 16.41 13.04
C VAL A 323 -1.71 16.64 13.24
N ALA A 324 -1.01 17.20 12.26
CA ALA A 324 0.39 17.58 12.42
C ALA A 324 0.57 18.65 13.52
N LEU A 325 -0.26 19.69 13.55
CA LEU A 325 -0.23 20.69 14.63
C LEU A 325 -0.47 20.08 16.02
N GLU A 326 -1.36 19.08 16.15
CA GLU A 326 -1.58 18.36 17.41
C GLU A 326 -0.32 17.60 17.85
N ILE A 327 0.40 16.95 16.92
CA ILE A 327 1.65 16.25 17.22
C ILE A 327 2.76 17.24 17.58
N VAL A 328 2.85 18.38 16.87
CA VAL A 328 3.80 19.46 17.21
C VAL A 328 3.53 19.99 18.62
N HIS A 329 2.26 20.20 18.98
CA HIS A 329 1.87 20.62 20.33
C HIS A 329 2.28 19.60 21.39
N LEU A 330 2.03 18.30 21.14
CA LEU A 330 2.50 17.22 22.01
C LEU A 330 4.03 17.24 22.20
N LEU A 331 4.79 17.36 21.11
CA LEU A 331 6.25 17.40 21.17
C LEU A 331 6.75 18.64 21.92
N GLY A 332 6.17 19.80 21.66
CA GLY A 332 6.47 21.03 22.40
C GLY A 332 6.24 20.88 23.91
N TRP A 333 5.12 20.27 24.30
CA TRP A 333 4.82 19.98 25.70
C TRP A 333 5.83 19.00 26.31
N LEU A 334 6.20 17.93 25.61
CA LEU A 334 7.19 16.94 26.07
C LEU A 334 8.60 17.54 26.23
N VAL A 335 9.01 18.41 25.30
CA VAL A 335 10.27 19.15 25.41
C VAL A 335 10.25 20.03 26.67
N GLN A 336 9.21 20.85 26.83
CA GLN A 336 9.12 21.83 27.91
C GLN A 336 8.96 21.20 29.30
N ASN A 337 8.14 20.16 29.44
CA ASN A 337 7.75 19.60 30.74
C ASN A 337 8.51 18.32 31.11
N LYS A 338 9.04 17.59 30.12
CA LYS A 338 9.73 16.31 30.35
C LYS A 338 11.20 16.32 29.93
N GLY A 339 11.66 17.35 29.20
CA GLY A 339 13.04 17.47 28.75
C GLY A 339 13.41 16.50 27.63
N VAL A 340 12.46 16.15 26.75
CA VAL A 340 12.72 15.32 25.57
C VAL A 340 13.61 16.06 24.58
N ASP A 341 14.63 15.40 24.03
CA ASP A 341 15.35 15.87 22.85
C ASP A 341 14.63 15.38 21.59
N VAL A 342 14.24 16.31 20.70
CA VAL A 342 13.56 15.99 19.45
C VAL A 342 14.43 15.15 18.50
N LYS A 343 15.75 15.10 18.71
CA LYS A 343 16.67 14.20 18.00
C LYS A 343 16.44 12.73 18.32
N ASP A 344 15.85 12.42 19.48
CA ASP A 344 15.50 11.05 19.90
C ASP A 344 14.07 10.66 19.54
N VAL A 345 13.35 11.53 18.80
CA VAL A 345 12.00 11.30 18.31
C VAL A 345 12.03 10.70 16.91
N HIS A 346 11.20 9.67 16.71
CA HIS A 346 11.03 8.99 15.42
C HIS A 346 9.55 8.86 15.06
N LEU A 347 9.13 9.55 14.01
CA LEU A 347 7.78 9.44 13.44
C LEU A 347 7.72 8.30 12.43
N ILE A 348 6.67 7.47 12.52
CA ILE A 348 6.41 6.33 11.62
C ILE A 348 5.02 6.54 11.03
N GLY A 349 4.96 7.01 9.80
CA GLY A 349 3.71 7.42 9.15
C GLY A 349 3.34 6.51 7.98
N HIS A 350 2.13 5.93 7.98
CA HIS A 350 1.61 5.14 6.86
C HIS A 350 0.69 5.96 5.95
N SER A 351 0.87 5.85 4.63
CA SER A 351 0.00 6.51 3.64
C SER A 351 -0.05 8.03 3.87
N LEU A 352 -1.22 8.60 4.17
CA LEU A 352 -1.34 10.01 4.58
C LEU A 352 -0.55 10.35 5.85
N GLY A 353 -0.38 9.39 6.76
CA GLY A 353 0.42 9.54 7.97
C GLY A 353 1.89 9.86 7.68
N ALA A 354 2.41 9.45 6.52
CA ALA A 354 3.77 9.81 6.09
C ALA A 354 3.88 11.33 5.85
N HIS A 355 2.88 11.93 5.19
CA HIS A 355 2.83 13.37 4.97
C HIS A 355 2.52 14.15 6.25
N ILE A 356 1.66 13.63 7.13
CA ILE A 356 1.50 14.18 8.48
C ILE A 356 2.86 14.26 9.20
N SER A 357 3.68 13.21 9.07
CA SER A 357 5.01 13.18 9.68
C SER A 357 5.95 14.22 9.07
N GLY A 358 5.90 14.43 7.74
CA GLY A 358 6.63 15.50 7.07
C GLY A 358 6.23 16.89 7.57
N TYR A 359 4.93 17.18 7.65
CA TYR A 359 4.43 18.46 8.17
C TYR A 359 4.83 18.73 9.64
N VAL A 360 4.98 17.69 10.45
CA VAL A 360 5.54 17.80 11.80
C VAL A 360 7.02 18.15 11.72
N GLY A 361 7.79 17.45 10.88
CA GLY A 361 9.21 17.67 10.66
C GLY A 361 9.55 19.10 10.23
N GLU A 362 8.80 19.64 9.26
CA GLU A 362 8.90 21.04 8.81
C GLU A 362 8.78 22.06 9.97
N ARG A 363 8.00 21.73 11.01
CA ARG A 363 7.73 22.59 12.17
C ARG A 363 8.62 22.28 13.38
N VAL A 364 9.34 21.17 13.38
CA VAL A 364 10.17 20.71 14.50
C VAL A 364 11.61 20.60 14.02
N SER A 365 12.34 21.71 14.12
CA SER A 365 13.74 21.76 13.72
C SER A 365 14.59 20.75 14.50
N GLY A 366 15.37 19.95 13.78
CA GLY A 366 16.25 18.94 14.38
C GLY A 366 15.56 17.64 14.78
N LEU A 367 14.32 17.40 14.31
CA LEU A 367 13.63 16.13 14.48
C LEU A 367 14.53 14.94 14.06
N GLY A 368 14.60 13.93 14.91
CA GLY A 368 15.52 12.79 14.75
C GLY A 368 15.30 11.98 13.49
N ARG A 369 14.11 11.38 13.35
CA ARG A 369 13.82 10.47 12.24
C ARG A 369 12.36 10.49 11.78
N ILE A 370 12.15 10.34 10.48
CA ILE A 370 10.84 10.01 9.90
C ILE A 370 10.96 8.74 9.06
N THR A 371 10.08 7.77 9.29
CA THR A 371 9.87 6.65 8.38
C THR A 371 8.54 6.81 7.64
N GLY A 372 8.60 6.97 6.33
CA GLY A 372 7.43 6.98 5.44
C GLY A 372 7.08 5.56 4.99
N LEU A 373 5.95 5.03 5.45
CA LEU A 373 5.44 3.72 5.03
C LEU A 373 4.45 3.90 3.88
N ASP A 374 4.92 3.65 2.66
CA ASP A 374 4.21 3.79 1.38
C ASP A 374 3.44 5.12 1.30
N PRO A 375 4.15 6.28 1.27
CA PRO A 375 3.52 7.60 1.27
C PRO A 375 2.48 7.73 0.16
N SER A 376 1.36 8.38 0.45
CA SER A 376 0.26 8.54 -0.52
C SER A 376 0.71 9.27 -1.79
N ARG A 377 0.42 8.70 -2.96
CA ARG A 377 0.59 9.36 -4.26
C ARG A 377 -0.46 10.44 -4.53
N PRO A 378 -1.77 10.17 -4.40
CA PRO A 378 -2.79 11.09 -4.87
C PRO A 378 -2.68 12.43 -4.13
N LYS A 379 -2.68 13.55 -4.85
CA LYS A 379 -2.62 14.92 -4.28
C LYS A 379 -1.30 15.31 -3.60
N PHE A 380 -0.27 14.47 -3.68
CA PHE A 380 1.06 14.72 -3.08
C PHE A 380 2.21 14.56 -4.09
N GLN A 381 2.24 13.45 -4.85
CA GLN A 381 3.29 13.23 -5.84
C GLN A 381 3.27 14.35 -6.90
N GLY A 382 4.43 14.92 -7.19
CA GLY A 382 4.61 16.07 -8.09
C GLY A 382 4.31 17.43 -7.46
N MET A 383 3.81 17.48 -6.21
CA MET A 383 3.65 18.73 -5.48
C MET A 383 4.99 19.22 -4.90
N PRO A 384 5.12 20.53 -4.57
CA PRO A 384 6.29 21.07 -3.89
C PRO A 384 6.57 20.37 -2.55
N THR A 385 7.81 20.43 -2.08
CA THR A 385 8.24 19.77 -0.82
C THR A 385 7.48 20.29 0.40
N SER A 386 7.03 21.55 0.41
CA SER A 386 6.16 22.13 1.45
C SER A 386 4.81 21.43 1.62
N VAL A 387 4.42 20.56 0.68
CA VAL A 387 3.11 19.90 0.63
C VAL A 387 3.22 18.38 0.85
N ARG A 388 4.43 17.82 0.93
CA ARG A 388 4.65 16.36 0.99
C ARG A 388 5.83 16.02 1.90
N LEU A 389 6.07 14.73 2.08
CA LEU A 389 7.26 14.26 2.79
C LEU A 389 8.48 14.49 1.90
N ASP A 390 9.56 15.01 2.47
CA ASP A 390 10.86 15.14 1.82
C ASP A 390 12.04 14.94 2.80
N PRO A 391 13.27 14.74 2.31
CA PRO A 391 14.44 14.50 3.17
C PRO A 391 14.73 15.63 4.16
N SER A 392 14.27 16.86 3.91
CA SER A 392 14.51 18.01 4.78
C SER A 392 13.73 17.97 6.10
N ASP A 393 12.68 17.14 6.18
CA ASP A 393 11.76 17.09 7.32
C ASP A 393 12.37 16.48 8.59
N ALA A 394 13.50 15.78 8.51
CA ALA A 394 14.20 15.23 9.68
C ALA A 394 15.70 15.06 9.42
N LEU A 395 16.47 14.86 10.50
CA LEU A 395 17.89 14.49 10.40
C LEU A 395 18.10 13.18 9.63
N PHE A 396 17.10 12.29 9.66
CA PHE A 396 17.07 11.09 8.84
C PHE A 396 15.64 10.71 8.43
N VAL A 397 15.37 10.74 7.14
CA VAL A 397 14.13 10.25 6.51
C VAL A 397 14.40 8.95 5.75
N ASP A 398 13.67 7.88 6.05
CA ASP A 398 13.68 6.62 5.31
C ASP A 398 12.27 6.24 4.82
N VAL A 399 12.15 5.74 3.59
CA VAL A 399 10.84 5.49 2.97
C VAL A 399 10.75 4.06 2.45
N LEU A 400 9.62 3.39 2.67
CA LEU A 400 9.35 2.05 2.17
C LEU A 400 8.22 2.13 1.13
N HIS A 401 8.50 1.80 -0.12
CA HIS A 401 7.52 1.81 -1.21
C HIS A 401 7.04 0.40 -1.49
N THR A 402 5.74 0.15 -1.43
CA THR A 402 5.17 -1.18 -1.65
C THR A 402 4.04 -1.21 -2.66
N ASP A 403 3.35 -0.08 -2.88
CA ASP A 403 2.36 0.09 -3.95
C ASP A 403 2.64 1.32 -4.81
N SER A 404 3.85 1.40 -5.33
CA SER A 404 4.36 2.51 -6.13
C SER A 404 4.68 2.11 -7.57
N ASN A 405 4.95 3.12 -8.40
CA ASN A 405 5.60 2.92 -9.68
C ASN A 405 6.73 3.95 -9.83
N TYR A 406 7.93 3.55 -9.40
CA TYR A 406 9.15 4.36 -9.51
C TYR A 406 9.52 4.69 -10.98
N THR A 407 9.13 3.82 -11.93
CA THR A 407 9.50 3.96 -13.35
C THR A 407 8.49 4.71 -14.20
N ASP A 408 7.23 4.81 -13.77
CA ASP A 408 6.18 5.57 -14.45
C ASP A 408 5.36 6.39 -13.45
N PRO A 409 5.64 7.70 -13.33
CA PRO A 409 4.91 8.57 -12.41
C PRO A 409 3.44 8.80 -12.81
N ARG A 410 3.02 8.35 -14.00
CA ARG A 410 1.64 8.47 -14.50
C ARG A 410 0.81 7.21 -14.26
N ASP A 411 1.34 6.23 -13.52
CA ASP A 411 0.56 5.05 -13.12
C ASP A 411 -0.42 5.43 -12.01
N TYR A 412 -1.60 5.89 -12.42
CA TYR A 412 -2.65 6.33 -11.50
C TYR A 412 -3.30 5.19 -10.71
N ASN A 413 -2.98 3.93 -11.03
CA ASN A 413 -3.51 2.75 -10.33
C ASN A 413 -2.75 2.43 -9.03
N LYS A 414 -1.74 3.23 -8.69
CA LYS A 414 -0.92 3.11 -7.48
C LYS A 414 -1.35 4.08 -6.40
N PHE A 415 -1.49 3.56 -5.18
CA PHE A 415 -1.76 4.36 -3.98
C PHE A 415 -0.50 4.97 -3.40
N GLY A 416 0.63 4.27 -3.47
CA GLY A 416 1.93 4.74 -2.99
C GLY A 416 2.65 5.61 -4.03
N SER A 417 3.35 6.64 -3.57
CA SER A 417 4.19 7.48 -4.42
C SER A 417 5.43 6.72 -4.88
N GLY A 418 5.84 6.95 -6.12
CA GLY A 418 7.11 6.48 -6.68
C GLY A 418 8.24 7.51 -6.58
N GLU A 419 8.01 8.67 -5.99
CA GLU A 419 9.06 9.68 -5.79
C GLU A 419 9.99 9.30 -4.66
N LEU A 420 11.27 9.63 -4.81
CA LEU A 420 12.24 9.53 -3.71
C LEU A 420 11.94 10.64 -2.71
N ALA A 421 11.42 10.25 -1.54
CA ALA A 421 10.98 11.16 -0.49
C ALA A 421 11.87 11.06 0.76
N GLY A 422 12.82 10.13 0.80
CA GLY A 422 13.76 9.97 1.89
C GLY A 422 15.21 10.25 1.50
N HIS A 423 16.10 10.16 2.49
CA HIS A 423 17.53 10.00 2.24
C HIS A 423 17.83 8.59 1.71
N VAL A 424 17.00 7.61 2.11
CA VAL A 424 17.01 6.24 1.59
C VAL A 424 15.58 5.78 1.34
N ASP A 425 15.35 5.21 0.16
CA ASP A 425 14.05 4.78 -0.31
C ASP A 425 14.12 3.30 -0.70
N PHE A 426 13.41 2.46 0.04
CA PHE A 426 13.39 1.01 -0.10
C PHE A 426 12.24 0.58 -1.02
N PHE A 427 12.57 -0.20 -2.05
CA PHE A 427 11.62 -0.76 -3.01
C PHE A 427 11.61 -2.29 -2.92
N PRO A 428 11.06 -2.89 -1.83
CA PRO A 428 10.87 -4.33 -1.73
C PRO A 428 10.09 -4.87 -2.92
N ASN A 429 10.65 -5.89 -3.56
CA ASN A 429 10.12 -6.51 -4.77
C ASN A 429 9.95 -5.55 -5.96
N GLY A 430 10.69 -4.44 -5.97
CA GLY A 430 10.56 -3.38 -6.98
C GLY A 430 9.53 -2.32 -6.61
N GLY A 431 8.91 -2.45 -5.44
CA GLY A 431 8.08 -1.42 -4.80
C GLY A 431 6.66 -1.25 -5.32
N GLY A 432 6.21 -2.05 -6.30
CA GLY A 432 4.87 -1.92 -6.90
C GLY A 432 3.86 -3.01 -6.57
N ASN A 433 4.15 -4.27 -6.93
CA ASN A 433 3.23 -5.39 -6.67
C ASN A 433 3.88 -6.38 -5.71
N GLN A 434 3.33 -6.49 -4.50
CA GLN A 434 3.94 -7.33 -3.47
C GLN A 434 3.53 -8.81 -3.63
N PRO A 435 4.45 -9.76 -3.36
CA PRO A 435 4.11 -11.17 -3.31
C PRO A 435 2.98 -11.45 -2.31
N GLY A 436 1.99 -12.25 -2.72
CA GLY A 436 0.78 -12.49 -1.93
C GLY A 436 -0.37 -11.51 -2.23
N CYS A 437 -0.10 -10.42 -2.96
CA CYS A 437 -1.11 -9.52 -3.51
C CYS A 437 -1.42 -9.91 -4.97
N GLY A 438 -2.62 -10.43 -5.26
CA GLY A 438 -3.02 -10.85 -6.61
C GLY A 438 -4.55 -10.97 -6.76
N PHE A 439 -5.06 -11.28 -7.94
CA PHE A 439 -6.51 -11.25 -8.26
C PHE A 439 -7.45 -11.99 -7.29
N PHE A 440 -6.97 -13.03 -6.59
CA PHE A 440 -7.76 -13.79 -5.63
C PHE A 440 -7.62 -13.30 -4.18
N THR A 441 -6.93 -12.17 -3.95
CA THR A 441 -6.94 -11.57 -2.63
C THR A 441 -8.35 -11.12 -2.31
N PRO A 442 -8.86 -11.45 -1.11
CA PRO A 442 -10.21 -11.08 -0.77
C PRO A 442 -10.37 -9.55 -0.85
N PRO A 443 -11.56 -9.04 -1.19
CA PRO A 443 -11.72 -7.66 -1.63
C PRO A 443 -11.64 -6.63 -0.50
N ASP A 444 -11.58 -7.08 0.76
CA ASP A 444 -11.11 -6.33 1.91
C ASP A 444 -9.62 -5.92 1.81
N MET A 445 -8.91 -6.45 0.81
CA MET A 445 -7.51 -6.18 0.50
C MET A 445 -7.32 -5.43 -0.84
N PHE A 446 -8.28 -4.58 -1.27
CA PHE A 446 -8.20 -3.72 -2.47
C PHE A 446 -6.92 -2.85 -2.53
N ALA A 447 -6.31 -2.60 -1.37
CA ALA A 447 -5.04 -1.90 -1.21
C ALA A 447 -3.94 -2.83 -0.66
N CYS A 448 -3.94 -4.13 -1.01
CA CYS A 448 -3.02 -5.13 -0.45
C CYS A 448 -1.57 -4.68 -0.47
N SER A 449 -1.06 -4.31 -1.65
CA SER A 449 0.32 -3.85 -1.79
C SER A 449 0.57 -2.63 -0.89
N HIS A 450 -0.41 -1.74 -0.73
CA HIS A 450 -0.32 -0.54 0.09
C HIS A 450 -0.35 -0.84 1.61
N THR A 451 -0.98 -1.95 2.03
CA THR A 451 -1.01 -2.37 3.43
C THR A 451 0.16 -3.28 3.81
N MET A 452 0.79 -3.96 2.83
CA MET A 452 1.93 -4.86 3.06
C MET A 452 3.14 -4.15 3.69
N VAL A 453 3.35 -2.86 3.45
CA VAL A 453 4.43 -2.09 4.09
C VAL A 453 4.38 -2.15 5.62
N LYS A 454 3.17 -2.14 6.21
CA LYS A 454 2.99 -2.24 7.66
C LYS A 454 3.45 -3.59 8.17
N ARG A 455 3.17 -4.66 7.41
CA ARG A 455 3.60 -6.02 7.74
C ARG A 455 5.11 -6.19 7.61
N PHE A 456 5.74 -5.58 6.60
CA PHE A 456 7.19 -5.56 6.47
C PHE A 456 7.86 -4.78 7.61
N PHE A 457 7.34 -3.60 7.95
CA PHE A 457 7.88 -2.81 9.06
C PHE A 457 7.73 -3.57 10.39
N ARG A 458 6.55 -4.14 10.66
CA ARG A 458 6.29 -5.02 11.81
C ARG A 458 7.28 -6.19 11.87
N ALA A 459 7.51 -6.88 10.75
CA ALA A 459 8.46 -7.98 10.69
C ALA A 459 9.91 -7.54 10.92
N SER A 460 10.29 -6.30 10.58
CA SER A 460 11.61 -5.76 10.92
C SER A 460 11.81 -5.53 12.43
N VAL A 461 10.71 -5.44 13.20
CA VAL A 461 10.74 -5.36 14.67
C VAL A 461 10.80 -6.77 15.28
N THR A 462 10.06 -7.72 14.72
CA THR A 462 9.84 -9.03 15.34
C THR A 462 10.82 -10.11 14.89
N SER A 463 11.43 -9.97 13.71
CA SER A 463 12.38 -10.92 13.14
C SER A 463 13.83 -10.56 13.47
N SER A 464 14.70 -11.57 13.56
CA SER A 464 16.16 -11.38 13.61
C SER A 464 16.78 -11.07 12.24
N CYS A 465 15.99 -11.16 11.17
CA CYS A 465 16.45 -10.92 9.82
C CYS A 465 16.56 -9.41 9.53
N PRO A 466 17.67 -8.91 8.96
CA PRO A 466 17.91 -7.48 8.83
C PRO A 466 17.15 -6.79 7.69
N PHE A 467 16.43 -7.53 6.83
CA PHE A 467 15.82 -6.98 5.60
C PHE A 467 16.81 -6.15 4.78
N LEU A 468 17.98 -6.72 4.50
CA LEU A 468 19.08 -6.00 3.86
C LEU A 468 18.72 -5.60 2.42
N ALA A 469 18.86 -4.31 2.12
CA ALA A 469 18.59 -3.73 0.81
C ALA A 469 19.86 -3.16 0.15
N PHE A 470 19.86 -3.16 -1.18
CA PHE A 470 21.03 -2.87 -2.01
C PHE A 470 20.80 -1.62 -2.84
N PRO A 471 21.72 -0.63 -2.80
CA PRO A 471 21.67 0.49 -3.74
C PRO A 471 21.84 -0.04 -5.16
N CYS A 472 20.96 0.39 -6.06
CA CYS A 472 20.97 -0.05 -7.45
C CYS A 472 20.25 0.97 -8.36
N ASP A 473 20.67 1.08 -9.61
CA ASP A 473 20.04 2.02 -10.55
C ASP A 473 18.63 1.56 -10.99
N SER A 474 18.34 0.26 -10.88
CA SER A 474 17.01 -0.28 -11.19
C SER A 474 16.76 -1.65 -10.58
N TYR A 475 15.49 -1.97 -10.34
CA TYR A 475 15.08 -3.30 -9.88
C TYR A 475 15.46 -4.42 -10.87
N GLU A 476 15.50 -4.14 -12.18
CA GLU A 476 15.93 -5.13 -13.18
C GLU A 476 17.42 -5.48 -13.05
N ASN A 477 18.28 -4.49 -12.80
CA ASN A 477 19.70 -4.73 -12.53
C ASN A 477 19.91 -5.48 -11.21
N PHE A 478 19.10 -5.16 -10.19
CA PHE A 478 19.09 -5.90 -8.93
C PHE A 478 18.72 -7.38 -9.14
N LYS A 479 17.63 -7.67 -9.86
CA LYS A 479 17.21 -9.05 -10.19
C LYS A 479 18.25 -9.83 -10.99
N LYS A 480 19.05 -9.16 -11.81
CA LYS A 480 20.18 -9.76 -12.56
C LYS A 480 21.43 -9.99 -11.70
N GLY A 481 21.43 -9.62 -10.42
CA GLY A 481 22.56 -9.79 -9.50
C GLY A 481 23.72 -8.80 -9.73
N LYS A 482 23.46 -7.69 -10.44
CA LYS A 482 24.48 -6.66 -10.72
C LYS A 482 24.80 -5.79 -9.50
N CYS A 483 23.80 -5.57 -8.65
CA CYS A 483 23.90 -4.75 -7.45
C CYS A 483 24.01 -5.65 -6.21
N PHE A 484 25.25 -5.90 -5.78
CA PHE A 484 25.53 -6.96 -4.80
C PHE A 484 26.74 -6.65 -3.90
N ARG A 485 27.10 -5.36 -3.75
CA ARG A 485 28.25 -4.92 -2.96
C ARG A 485 27.81 -3.90 -1.92
N CYS A 486 28.00 -4.23 -0.64
CA CYS A 486 27.83 -3.30 0.48
C CYS A 486 29.10 -2.50 0.81
N SER A 487 30.23 -2.83 0.17
CA SER A 487 31.52 -2.17 0.36
C SER A 487 31.68 -0.84 -0.40
N GLY A 488 30.71 -0.47 -1.24
CA GLY A 488 30.71 0.78 -1.98
C GLY A 488 30.44 2.00 -1.09
N ALA A 489 30.54 3.20 -1.68
CA ALA A 489 30.25 4.44 -0.98
C ALA A 489 28.83 4.42 -0.39
N LEU A 490 27.79 4.09 -1.15
CA LEU A 490 26.43 4.11 -0.60
C LEU A 490 26.21 3.06 0.51
N GLY A 491 26.87 1.90 0.44
CA GLY A 491 26.64 0.80 1.39
C GLY A 491 25.23 0.20 1.30
N CYS A 492 25.01 -0.92 1.98
CA CYS A 492 23.67 -1.50 2.11
C CYS A 492 23.00 -0.95 3.36
N ALA A 493 21.67 -1.00 3.40
CA ALA A 493 20.90 -0.59 4.58
C ALA A 493 19.88 -1.67 4.95
N PRO A 494 19.68 -1.96 6.25
CA PRO A 494 18.53 -2.74 6.69
C PRO A 494 17.24 -1.92 6.49
N MET A 495 16.21 -2.52 5.92
CA MET A 495 14.90 -1.88 5.78
C MET A 495 14.10 -2.03 7.09
N GLY A 496 13.45 -0.95 7.54
CA GLY A 496 12.53 -0.97 8.68
C GLY A 496 13.10 -0.31 9.94
N LEU A 497 12.82 -0.85 11.14
CA LEU A 497 13.12 -0.18 12.41
C LEU A 497 14.59 0.20 12.57
N ASN A 498 15.52 -0.60 12.03
CA ASN A 498 16.97 -0.39 12.15
C ASN A 498 17.60 0.38 10.97
N ALA A 499 16.82 1.00 10.08
CA ALA A 499 17.36 1.69 8.90
C ALA A 499 18.32 2.86 9.26
N ASP A 500 18.23 3.41 10.47
CA ASP A 500 19.12 4.43 11.02
C ASP A 500 20.57 3.95 11.27
N LEU A 501 20.83 2.65 11.17
CA LEU A 501 22.19 2.12 11.07
C LEU A 501 22.89 2.58 9.79
N TRP A 502 22.13 2.89 8.74
CA TRP A 502 22.63 3.56 7.56
C TRP A 502 22.69 5.07 7.78
N LYS A 503 23.80 5.71 7.40
CA LYS A 503 24.02 7.14 7.61
C LYS A 503 23.95 7.90 6.27
N PRO A 504 23.11 8.94 6.16
CA PRO A 504 23.00 9.74 4.95
C PRO A 504 24.32 10.47 4.67
N ARG A 505 24.62 10.65 3.37
CA ARG A 505 25.84 11.33 2.89
C ARG A 505 25.58 12.65 2.18
N GLY A 506 24.33 13.09 2.21
CA GLY A 506 23.81 14.24 1.50
C GLY A 506 22.28 14.21 1.54
N LYS A 507 21.64 15.14 0.84
CA LYS A 507 20.18 15.23 0.73
C LYS A 507 19.59 14.44 -0.44
N GLU A 508 20.43 13.85 -1.29
CA GLU A 508 19.97 13.04 -2.42
C GLU A 508 19.41 11.70 -1.93
N GLY A 509 18.22 11.36 -2.39
CA GLY A 509 17.57 10.08 -2.08
C GLY A 509 18.26 8.90 -2.76
N VAL A 510 18.46 7.82 -2.01
CA VAL A 510 19.12 6.60 -2.49
C VAL A 510 18.10 5.48 -2.65
N ALA A 511 17.83 5.08 -3.89
CA ALA A 511 16.97 3.93 -4.18
C ALA A 511 17.67 2.61 -3.83
N MET A 512 17.05 1.82 -2.95
CA MET A 512 17.53 0.51 -2.52
C MET A 512 16.51 -0.59 -2.80
N PHE A 513 17.00 -1.76 -3.23
CA PHE A 513 16.16 -2.89 -3.62
C PHE A 513 16.47 -4.12 -2.80
N LEU A 514 15.42 -4.86 -2.49
CA LEU A 514 15.43 -6.16 -1.85
C LEU A 514 14.27 -6.99 -2.37
N THR A 515 14.23 -8.28 -2.07
CA THR A 515 13.02 -9.09 -2.26
C THR A 515 12.51 -9.58 -0.92
N THR A 516 11.19 -9.75 -0.84
CA THR A 516 10.52 -10.36 0.30
C THR A 516 9.68 -11.55 -0.17
N SER A 517 9.27 -12.38 0.77
CA SER A 517 8.33 -13.48 0.57
C SER A 517 6.89 -12.97 0.70
N GLY A 518 5.92 -13.74 0.20
CA GLY A 518 4.49 -13.45 0.44
C GLY A 518 3.92 -14.15 1.68
N GLN A 519 4.76 -14.93 2.37
CA GLN A 519 4.43 -15.67 3.58
C GLN A 519 4.92 -14.91 4.82
N PRO A 520 4.35 -15.19 6.02
CA PRO A 520 4.82 -14.65 7.28
C PRO A 520 6.35 -14.75 7.46
N ASP A 521 6.90 -13.88 8.29
CA ASP A 521 8.32 -13.49 8.41
C ASP A 521 8.83 -12.58 7.29
N TYR A 522 8.31 -12.70 6.06
CA TYR A 522 8.58 -11.88 4.85
C TYR A 522 10.05 -11.73 4.42
N CYS A 523 11.01 -11.79 5.32
CA CYS A 523 12.41 -11.57 5.06
C CYS A 523 12.95 -12.64 4.12
N GLN A 524 13.86 -12.23 3.25
CA GLN A 524 14.63 -13.14 2.44
C GLN A 524 16.10 -12.77 2.52
N TYR A 525 16.93 -13.80 2.53
CA TYR A 525 18.34 -13.70 2.32
C TYR A 525 18.63 -13.77 0.82
N HIS A 526 19.65 -13.03 0.41
CA HIS A 526 20.09 -12.96 -0.97
C HIS A 526 21.47 -13.60 -1.11
N SER A 527 21.71 -14.31 -2.20
CA SER A 527 23.04 -14.85 -2.52
C SER A 527 23.24 -14.75 -4.02
N ARG A 528 24.48 -14.67 -4.49
CA ARG A 528 24.78 -14.58 -5.92
C ARG A 528 25.57 -15.79 -6.37
N LEU A 529 25.10 -16.41 -7.44
CA LEU A 529 25.81 -17.46 -8.13
C LEU A 529 26.34 -16.93 -9.46
N THR A 530 27.65 -17.02 -9.68
CA THR A 530 28.28 -16.65 -10.94
C THR A 530 28.80 -17.91 -11.62
N LEU A 531 28.36 -18.14 -12.85
CA LEU A 531 28.85 -19.25 -13.67
C LEU A 531 29.92 -18.71 -14.60
N HIS A 532 31.12 -19.28 -14.61
CA HIS A 532 32.18 -18.84 -15.50
C HIS A 532 32.30 -19.81 -16.67
N LEU A 533 31.99 -19.35 -17.88
CA LEU A 533 32.04 -20.18 -19.07
C LEU A 533 33.43 -20.05 -19.74
N PRO A 534 34.01 -21.15 -20.23
CA PRO A 534 35.29 -21.09 -20.92
C PRO A 534 35.20 -20.31 -22.24
N VAL A 535 36.33 -19.75 -22.66
CA VAL A 535 36.47 -19.10 -23.97
C VAL A 535 36.37 -20.17 -25.07
N SER A 536 35.75 -19.83 -26.19
CA SER A 536 35.62 -20.69 -27.37
C SER A 536 36.25 -20.02 -28.58
N ASP A 537 36.95 -20.81 -29.40
CA ASP A 537 37.55 -20.34 -30.67
C ASP A 537 36.49 -20.02 -31.74
N LYS A 538 35.26 -20.52 -31.55
CA LYS A 538 34.13 -20.23 -32.44
C LYS A 538 33.41 -18.95 -32.00
N SER A 539 33.46 -17.92 -32.85
CA SER A 539 32.71 -16.68 -32.59
C SER A 539 31.21 -16.96 -32.41
N ASN A 540 30.61 -16.32 -31.40
CA ASN A 540 29.17 -16.39 -31.10
C ASN A 540 28.64 -17.78 -30.71
N SER A 541 29.47 -18.68 -30.18
CA SER A 541 28.98 -19.95 -29.60
C SER A 541 28.24 -19.71 -28.28
N TYR A 542 27.14 -20.43 -28.07
CA TYR A 542 26.29 -20.30 -26.89
C TYR A 542 25.67 -21.62 -26.45
N ALA A 543 25.35 -21.73 -25.17
CA ALA A 543 24.49 -22.79 -24.64
C ALA A 543 23.08 -22.23 -24.39
N HIS A 544 22.04 -23.00 -24.70
CA HIS A 544 20.65 -22.61 -24.45
C HIS A 544 19.86 -23.75 -23.78
N GLY A 545 19.23 -23.46 -22.65
CA GLY A 545 18.58 -24.49 -21.84
C GLY A 545 18.21 -24.02 -20.43
N ARG A 546 17.70 -24.95 -19.62
CA ARG A 546 17.38 -24.70 -18.21
C ARG A 546 18.48 -25.20 -17.30
N ILE A 547 18.83 -24.38 -16.32
CA ILE A 547 19.74 -24.75 -15.24
C ILE A 547 18.96 -24.86 -13.95
N ARG A 548 19.25 -25.91 -13.19
CA ARG A 548 18.86 -26.00 -11.79
C ARG A 548 20.10 -26.10 -10.92
N ALA A 549 20.13 -25.30 -9.87
CA ALA A 549 21.21 -25.23 -8.89
C ALA A 549 20.69 -25.67 -7.52
N THR A 550 21.43 -26.55 -6.85
CA THR A 550 21.13 -27.03 -5.50
C THR A 550 22.27 -26.61 -4.57
N LEU A 551 21.97 -25.81 -3.56
CA LEU A 551 22.95 -25.38 -2.54
C LEU A 551 23.12 -26.47 -1.48
N LEU A 552 24.38 -26.71 -1.09
CA LEU A 552 24.79 -27.76 -0.17
C LEU A 552 25.49 -27.17 1.06
N LYS A 553 25.25 -27.77 2.23
CA LYS A 553 26.01 -27.52 3.46
C LYS A 553 26.28 -28.86 4.13
N GLY A 554 27.55 -29.23 4.29
CA GLY A 554 27.96 -30.59 4.62
C GLY A 554 27.46 -31.59 3.57
N SER A 555 26.83 -32.68 4.02
CA SER A 555 26.17 -33.68 3.17
C SER A 555 24.70 -33.35 2.88
N GLU A 556 24.14 -32.29 3.47
CA GLU A 556 22.73 -31.95 3.36
C GLU A 556 22.43 -31.04 2.17
N ARG A 557 21.35 -31.38 1.44
CA ARG A 557 20.75 -30.51 0.43
C ARG A 557 19.91 -29.45 1.11
N ARG A 558 20.26 -28.18 0.92
CA ARG A 558 19.58 -27.07 1.59
C ARG A 558 18.42 -26.50 0.77
N LYS A 559 18.64 -26.23 -0.52
CA LYS A 559 17.65 -25.57 -1.37
C LYS A 559 17.92 -25.74 -2.86
N GLU A 560 16.87 -25.87 -3.67
CA GLU A 560 16.95 -25.92 -5.13
C GLU A 560 16.43 -24.64 -5.78
N PHE A 561 17.07 -24.21 -6.87
CA PHE A 561 16.76 -23.00 -7.63
C PHE A 561 16.77 -23.26 -9.12
N TRP A 562 15.81 -22.69 -9.85
CA TRP A 562 15.85 -22.60 -11.30
C TRP A 562 16.54 -21.30 -11.74
N LEU A 563 17.49 -21.40 -12.68
CA LEU A 563 18.29 -20.30 -13.19
C LEU A 563 18.06 -20.18 -14.72
N PRO A 564 17.23 -19.22 -15.20
CA PRO A 564 16.44 -18.26 -14.44
C PRO A 564 15.20 -18.94 -13.84
N ARG A 565 14.47 -18.24 -12.98
CA ARG A 565 13.26 -18.78 -12.32
C ARG A 565 12.22 -19.31 -13.32
N ARG A 566 12.13 -18.69 -14.50
CA ARG A 566 11.21 -19.08 -15.59
C ARG A 566 11.97 -19.10 -16.91
N GLY A 567 11.59 -20.03 -17.78
CA GLY A 567 12.18 -20.18 -19.13
C GLY A 567 13.58 -20.80 -19.14
N ALA A 568 14.14 -20.83 -20.34
CA ALA A 568 15.54 -21.16 -20.59
C ALA A 568 16.41 -19.91 -20.50
N VAL A 569 17.71 -20.11 -20.35
CA VAL A 569 18.74 -19.07 -20.45
C VAL A 569 19.66 -19.36 -21.63
N ARG A 570 20.05 -18.29 -22.31
CA ARG A 570 21.14 -18.28 -23.29
C ARG A 570 22.41 -17.83 -22.58
N LEU A 571 23.45 -18.65 -22.62
CA LEU A 571 24.76 -18.38 -22.02
C LEU A 571 25.81 -18.32 -23.12
N GLU A 572 26.48 -17.18 -23.24
CA GLU A 572 27.52 -16.98 -24.23
C GLU A 572 28.85 -17.47 -23.66
N LEU A 573 29.60 -18.25 -24.46
CA LEU A 573 30.91 -18.74 -24.04
C LEU A 573 31.88 -17.56 -23.85
N GLY A 574 32.81 -17.70 -22.90
CA GLY A 574 33.72 -16.63 -22.47
C GLY A 574 33.08 -15.56 -21.58
N THR A 575 31.82 -15.71 -21.17
CA THR A 575 31.14 -14.78 -20.26
C THR A 575 30.96 -15.36 -18.85
N SER A 576 30.70 -14.48 -17.89
CA SER A 576 30.46 -14.84 -16.48
C SER A 576 29.05 -14.40 -16.01
N PRO A 577 27.98 -15.04 -16.49
CA PRO A 577 26.61 -14.69 -16.10
C PRO A 577 26.36 -14.89 -14.60
N THR A 578 25.65 -13.91 -14.02
CA THR A 578 25.30 -13.88 -12.60
C THR A 578 23.81 -14.14 -12.38
N PHE A 579 23.50 -14.87 -11.32
CA PHE A 579 22.13 -15.18 -10.91
C PHE A 579 21.91 -14.83 -9.44
N LEU A 580 20.83 -14.10 -9.16
CA LEU A 580 20.37 -13.79 -7.81
C LEU A 580 19.56 -14.97 -7.25
N LEU A 581 20.04 -15.54 -6.15
CA LEU A 581 19.36 -16.55 -5.35
C LEU A 581 18.65 -15.87 -4.17
N ARG A 582 17.45 -16.34 -3.84
CA ARG A 582 16.58 -15.78 -2.78
C ARG A 582 16.06 -16.91 -1.92
N HIS A 583 16.28 -16.86 -0.62
CA HIS A 583 15.94 -17.96 0.29
C HIS A 583 15.51 -17.44 1.66
N GLY A 584 14.76 -18.26 2.41
CA GLY A 584 14.15 -17.85 3.68
C GLY A 584 15.06 -18.05 4.90
N ASP A 585 16.12 -18.84 4.76
CA ASP A 585 17.02 -19.22 5.84
C ASP A 585 18.42 -18.65 5.60
N ASP A 586 19.20 -18.40 6.65
CA ASP A 586 20.57 -17.92 6.47
C ASP A 586 21.47 -19.02 5.85
N HIS A 587 21.81 -18.86 4.56
CA HIS A 587 22.80 -19.68 3.83
C HIS A 587 24.14 -18.96 3.64
N SER A 588 24.53 -18.08 4.56
CA SER A 588 25.85 -17.43 4.60
C SER A 588 27.03 -18.41 4.48
N SER A 589 26.83 -19.68 4.87
CA SER A 589 27.78 -20.79 4.68
C SER A 589 27.24 -21.79 3.65
N CYS A 590 27.92 -21.87 2.50
CA CYS A 590 27.65 -22.81 1.42
C CYS A 590 28.94 -23.58 1.10
N ASP A 591 28.90 -24.90 1.25
CA ASP A 591 30.07 -25.77 1.04
C ASP A 591 30.18 -26.24 -0.41
N GLY A 592 29.07 -26.22 -1.15
CA GLY A 592 29.04 -26.58 -2.56
C GLY A 592 27.73 -26.31 -3.27
N VAL A 593 27.78 -26.42 -4.59
CA VAL A 593 26.66 -26.23 -5.51
C VAL A 593 26.61 -27.40 -6.49
N GLU A 594 25.47 -28.09 -6.55
CA GLU A 594 25.16 -29.07 -7.60
C GLU A 594 24.41 -28.36 -8.73
N LEU A 595 24.91 -28.44 -9.96
CA LEU A 595 24.28 -27.89 -11.15
C LEU A 595 23.75 -29.00 -12.05
N SER A 596 22.50 -28.90 -12.47
CA SER A 596 21.89 -29.76 -13.49
C SER A 596 21.51 -28.96 -14.73
N TRP A 597 21.82 -29.47 -15.92
CA TRP A 597 21.59 -28.82 -17.20
C TRP A 597 20.57 -29.57 -18.06
N HIS A 598 19.64 -28.85 -18.67
CA HIS A 598 18.68 -29.40 -19.63
C HIS A 598 18.67 -28.52 -20.89
N ALA A 599 19.33 -28.97 -21.95
CA ALA A 599 19.39 -28.25 -23.22
C ALA A 599 17.99 -28.12 -23.84
N GLN A 600 17.72 -26.96 -24.46
CA GLN A 600 16.47 -26.68 -25.16
C GLN A 600 16.76 -25.95 -26.47
N GLN A 601 15.94 -26.18 -27.49
CA GLN A 601 16.07 -25.47 -28.76
C GLN A 601 15.66 -24.00 -28.58
N ASP A 602 16.48 -23.10 -29.12
CA ASP A 602 16.13 -21.68 -29.21
C ASP A 602 15.18 -21.49 -30.41
N VAL A 603 13.88 -21.32 -30.12
CA VAL A 603 12.81 -21.21 -31.11
C VAL A 603 12.96 -19.95 -31.97
N PHE A 604 13.53 -18.88 -31.41
CA PHE A 604 13.71 -17.61 -32.11
C PHE A 604 15.03 -17.55 -32.90
N ARG A 605 16.01 -18.39 -32.54
CA ARG A 605 17.31 -18.48 -33.24
C ARG A 605 17.72 -19.95 -33.44
N PRO A 606 17.27 -20.58 -34.54
CA PRO A 606 17.59 -21.97 -34.85
C PRO A 606 19.10 -22.22 -34.88
N CYS A 607 19.50 -23.35 -34.30
CA CYS A 607 20.90 -23.78 -34.18
C CYS A 607 21.56 -24.06 -35.54
N LYS A 608 22.14 -23.04 -36.18
CA LYS A 608 23.00 -23.20 -37.36
C LYS A 608 24.43 -23.64 -36.99
N GLY A 609 24.57 -24.70 -36.19
CA GLY A 609 25.87 -25.24 -35.74
C GLY A 609 26.63 -24.42 -34.68
N ARG A 610 25.99 -23.38 -34.10
CA ARG A 610 26.59 -22.48 -33.09
C ARG A 610 26.19 -22.79 -31.64
N CYS A 611 25.19 -23.64 -31.44
CA CYS A 611 24.71 -23.96 -30.10
C CYS A 611 25.36 -25.24 -29.57
N GLU A 612 25.76 -25.22 -28.30
CA GLU A 612 26.30 -26.40 -27.63
C GLU A 612 25.18 -27.11 -26.84
N PRO A 613 24.98 -28.43 -27.03
CA PRO A 613 24.01 -29.20 -26.24
C PRO A 613 24.49 -29.43 -24.79
N HIS A 614 25.76 -29.12 -24.52
CA HIS A 614 26.39 -29.30 -23.22
C HIS A 614 26.69 -27.94 -22.60
N LEU A 615 26.58 -27.86 -21.28
CA LEU A 615 27.00 -26.69 -20.53
C LEU A 615 28.44 -26.87 -20.08
N ARG A 616 29.35 -26.06 -20.60
CA ARG A 616 30.75 -26.03 -20.17
C ARG A 616 30.97 -24.92 -19.15
N LEU A 617 31.62 -25.25 -18.05
CA LEU A 617 31.92 -24.33 -16.95
C LEU A 617 33.36 -24.50 -16.52
N SER A 618 34.07 -23.40 -16.33
CA SER A 618 35.41 -23.45 -15.76
C SER A 618 35.37 -23.63 -14.24
N HIS A 619 34.59 -22.77 -13.58
CA HIS A 619 34.32 -22.83 -12.16
C HIS A 619 33.04 -22.04 -11.84
N VAL A 620 32.63 -22.09 -10.57
CA VAL A 620 31.49 -21.36 -10.06
C VAL A 620 31.93 -20.48 -8.90
N THR A 621 31.38 -19.27 -8.80
CA THR A 621 31.57 -18.41 -7.64
C THR A 621 30.26 -18.26 -6.90
N PHE A 622 30.26 -18.61 -5.62
CA PHE A 622 29.17 -18.32 -4.71
C PHE A 622 29.53 -17.13 -3.83
N THR A 623 28.70 -16.10 -3.85
CA THR A 623 28.84 -14.93 -2.97
C THR A 623 27.67 -14.94 -1.99
N PRO A 624 27.87 -15.33 -0.71
CA PRO A 624 26.87 -15.08 0.31
C PRO A 624 26.75 -13.57 0.54
N LEU A 625 25.55 -13.11 0.88
CA LEU A 625 25.40 -11.86 1.59
C LEU A 625 25.37 -12.21 3.06
N ASP A 626 26.49 -12.02 3.74
CA ASP A 626 26.53 -12.20 5.18
C ASP A 626 25.70 -11.07 5.82
N ASN A 627 24.52 -11.46 6.31
CA ASN A 627 23.58 -10.58 7.00
C ASN A 627 24.03 -10.27 8.44
N ARG A 628 25.12 -10.87 8.94
CA ARG A 628 25.57 -10.69 10.32
C ARG A 628 26.62 -9.60 10.49
N ASP A 629 27.11 -9.06 9.37
CA ASP A 629 28.30 -8.22 9.32
C ASP A 629 28.12 -7.00 8.38
N VAL A 630 26.89 -6.48 8.28
CA VAL A 630 26.53 -5.29 7.47
C VAL A 630 27.37 -4.05 7.86
N LEU A 631 27.93 -4.03 9.07
CA LEU A 631 28.85 -2.99 9.55
C LEU A 631 30.35 -3.30 9.33
N THR A 632 30.75 -4.57 9.08
CA THR A 632 32.17 -4.95 8.96
C THR A 632 32.69 -5.01 7.52
N ARG A 633 31.81 -4.87 6.52
CA ARG A 633 32.14 -4.78 5.07
C ARG A 633 32.90 -5.98 4.49
N LYS A 634 32.91 -7.14 5.17
CA LYS A 634 33.58 -8.34 4.65
C LYS A 634 32.59 -9.24 3.92
N SER A 635 32.64 -9.23 2.58
CA SER A 635 32.10 -10.35 1.79
C SER A 635 33.25 -11.01 1.02
N SER A 636 33.49 -12.29 1.30
CA SER A 636 34.45 -13.10 0.55
C SER A 636 33.71 -13.95 -0.47
N ASN A 637 34.04 -13.77 -1.74
CA ASN A 637 33.62 -14.67 -2.80
C ASN A 637 34.17 -16.08 -2.53
N VAL A 638 33.31 -17.08 -2.55
CA VAL A 638 33.71 -18.48 -2.43
C VAL A 638 33.88 -19.07 -3.83
N LEU A 639 35.12 -19.31 -4.22
CA LEU A 639 35.45 -20.05 -5.44
C LEU A 639 35.12 -21.54 -5.25
N MET A 640 34.44 -22.16 -6.21
CA MET A 640 34.02 -23.55 -6.17
C MET A 640 34.35 -24.28 -7.48
N CYS A 641 34.96 -25.46 -7.36
CA CYS A 641 35.51 -26.23 -8.47
C CYS A 641 34.95 -27.66 -8.45
N SER A 642 34.92 -28.32 -9.60
CA SER A 642 34.51 -29.73 -9.66
C SER A 642 35.65 -30.67 -9.25
N PRO A 643 35.35 -31.79 -8.58
CA PRO A 643 36.32 -32.87 -8.38
C PRO A 643 36.69 -33.53 -9.72
N GLY A 644 37.98 -33.86 -9.92
CA GLY A 644 38.50 -34.57 -11.11
C GLY A 644 39.67 -33.85 -11.82
N PRO A 645 40.47 -34.55 -12.64
CA PRO A 645 41.75 -34.05 -13.19
C PRO A 645 41.65 -32.79 -14.06
N TYR A 646 40.46 -32.47 -14.59
CA TYR A 646 40.18 -31.31 -15.42
C TYR A 646 39.42 -30.23 -14.64
N HIS A 647 39.96 -29.86 -13.47
CA HIS A 647 39.35 -28.95 -12.47
C HIS A 647 38.86 -27.60 -13.02
N LEU A 648 39.33 -27.17 -14.18
CA LEU A 648 39.08 -25.88 -14.81
C LEU A 648 38.15 -25.94 -16.03
N ASN A 649 37.61 -27.11 -16.41
CA ASN A 649 36.71 -27.25 -17.56
C ASN A 649 35.77 -28.47 -17.41
N VAL A 650 34.64 -28.24 -16.76
CA VAL A 650 33.58 -29.24 -16.55
C VAL A 650 32.59 -29.17 -17.69
N THR A 651 32.25 -30.32 -18.28
CA THR A 651 31.17 -30.43 -19.27
C THR A 651 29.98 -31.16 -18.66
N ILE A 652 28.85 -30.45 -18.53
CA ILE A 652 27.57 -31.01 -18.07
C ILE A 652 26.73 -31.35 -19.30
N THR A 653 26.59 -32.64 -19.59
CA THR A 653 25.72 -33.11 -20.67
C THR A 653 24.25 -32.92 -20.29
N SER A 654 23.37 -32.74 -21.28
CA SER A 654 21.94 -32.53 -21.03
C SER A 654 21.35 -33.70 -20.23
N GLY A 655 20.62 -33.39 -19.16
CA GLY A 655 20.08 -34.37 -18.21
C GLY A 655 21.05 -34.83 -17.12
N ARG A 656 22.32 -34.41 -17.15
CA ARG A 656 23.32 -34.74 -16.12
C ARG A 656 23.52 -33.60 -15.12
N LYS A 657 24.29 -33.92 -14.08
CA LYS A 657 24.61 -33.04 -12.96
C LYS A 657 26.12 -32.97 -12.76
N ALA A 658 26.60 -31.85 -12.23
CA ALA A 658 27.98 -31.69 -11.77
C ALA A 658 28.00 -31.00 -10.41
N MET A 659 28.97 -31.35 -9.57
CA MET A 659 29.13 -30.82 -8.23
C MET A 659 30.34 -29.90 -8.17
N PHE A 660 30.17 -28.74 -7.54
CA PHE A 660 31.23 -27.75 -7.32
C PHE A 660 31.37 -27.52 -5.81
N THR A 661 32.58 -27.62 -5.26
CA THR A 661 32.82 -27.38 -3.82
C THR A 661 34.03 -26.49 -3.60
N SER A 662 34.07 -25.80 -2.46
CA SER A 662 35.22 -24.97 -2.07
C SER A 662 36.48 -25.81 -1.81
N LYS A 663 36.31 -26.99 -1.20
CA LYS A 663 37.40 -27.93 -0.91
C LYS A 663 38.09 -28.44 -2.18
N SER A 664 37.33 -28.72 -3.23
CA SER A 664 37.87 -29.18 -4.52
C SER A 664 38.82 -28.17 -5.19
N CYS A 665 38.72 -26.87 -4.86
CA CYS A 665 39.68 -25.88 -5.36
C CYS A 665 40.99 -25.89 -4.56
N GLN A 666 40.97 -26.21 -3.26
CA GLN A 666 42.18 -26.22 -2.42
C GLN A 666 43.12 -27.38 -2.75
N THR A 667 42.58 -28.52 -3.17
CA THR A 667 43.35 -29.67 -3.65
C THR A 667 44.12 -29.39 -4.95
N SER A 668 43.71 -28.40 -5.76
CA SER A 668 44.42 -28.05 -7.01
C SER A 668 45.72 -27.29 -6.77
N HIS A 669 45.77 -26.41 -5.76
CA HIS A 669 47.01 -25.69 -5.42
C HIS A 669 48.10 -26.62 -4.87
N ARG A 670 47.73 -27.70 -4.16
CA ARG A 670 48.71 -28.71 -3.70
C ARG A 670 49.19 -29.61 -4.85
N ASN A 671 48.32 -29.96 -5.80
CA ASN A 671 48.71 -30.82 -6.92
C ASN A 671 49.53 -30.10 -8.01
N ILE A 672 49.39 -28.78 -8.15
CA ILE A 672 50.25 -27.98 -9.05
C ILE A 672 51.67 -27.82 -8.48
N LEU A 673 51.83 -27.80 -7.15
CA LEU A 673 53.15 -27.74 -6.49
C LEU A 673 53.85 -29.11 -6.36
N LEU A 674 53.17 -30.21 -6.69
CA LEU A 674 53.73 -31.56 -6.71
C LEU A 674 54.07 -32.06 -8.14
N TYR A 675 53.76 -31.25 -9.16
CA TYR A 675 54.06 -31.53 -10.57
C TYR A 675 55.04 -30.53 -11.21
N ASN A 676 55.51 -29.53 -10.46
CA ASN A 676 56.71 -28.74 -10.74
C ASN A 676 57.80 -29.17 -9.77
#